data_AF-A0A6L8EFX3-F1
#
_entry.id   AF-A0A6L8EFX3-F1
#
_cell.length_a   1.000
_cell.length_b   1.000
_cell.length_c   1.000
_cell.angle_alpha   90.00
_cell.angle_beta   90.00
_cell.angle_gamma   90.00
#
_symmetry.space_group_name_H-M   'P 1'
#
loop_
_entity.id
_entity.type
_entity.pdbx_description
1 polymer ?
#
loop_
_entity_poly.entity_id
_entity_poly.type
_entity_poly.pdbx_seq_one_letter_code
_entity_poly.pdbx_strand_id
1 'polypeptide(L)'
;MAETSARIVFTPSGRRGEFPIGVRLLDAARGIGVDVDSVCGGRGLCGRCRVVCMDGDFAKHAIRSRPENLSPFNEIEARYSERRQRLAHNHRLSCQATVQGDLVIDVPPESQMHRQVVRKEAELRDIKLDPATRLYHVEVQPADLQESTGDLQRLCNAMAREWKLADLDCDPVILPELQHTLREGNWRVTAAVHRQSTIMAVWPGFRPAAHGIAIDIGSTTIAAHLVDLTAGKVVATKGMMNPQIRFGEDLMSRVSYVMMHPEGAAELTHAVREGVNDLIGELGGEAGIDPADIVELTVVGNPIMHHLFLGLNPRELGGAPFALAVDTALDLKARDIGIGIHPGGNVYVLPCIAGHVGADAAGMVLAEEPHLLDENSLVVDVGTNAEIVLGNRDRLLACSSPTGPAFEGAQISAGQRASRGAIERVRIDPRTLEPRFSVIGSDLWSDDPGFEEATQAAGVTGICGSGIIEVIAEMYLAGIINGDGVVDGSLAARSERIVADGRTWSFLLHDGAQQILVTQNDVRQIQLAKAALYAGIRLLQDRAGIERIDRIRFAGAFGSHIDPKYAMVLGLIPDCDLNRVESAGNAAGMGALIALLHVPARAEIEAAVRKIEKIETAVEPKFQEYFVDAMAIPHKRDAFPHLFSVIDRPAARPESADTGRRRRRRAGSAGGKS
;
A
#
# COMPACT_ATOMS: atom_id res chain seq x y z
N MET A 1 21.13 17.82 37.83
CA MET A 1 19.67 18.02 37.62
C MET A 1 19.32 17.13 36.45
N ALA A 2 18.39 16.18 36.61
CA ALA A 2 17.98 15.35 35.48
C ALA A 2 17.29 16.28 34.46
N GLU A 3 17.91 16.45 33.29
CA GLU A 3 17.28 17.18 32.20
C GLU A 3 15.95 16.49 31.90
N THR A 4 14.86 17.23 32.01
CA THR A 4 13.52 16.71 31.77
C THR A 4 13.39 16.51 30.26
N SER A 5 13.35 15.25 29.82
CA SER A 5 13.18 14.87 28.42
C SER A 5 11.72 14.53 28.13
N ALA A 6 11.34 14.64 26.86
CA ALA A 6 10.04 14.27 26.33
C ALA A 6 10.21 13.32 25.14
N ARG A 7 9.29 12.37 25.01
CA ARG A 7 9.21 11.45 23.88
C ARG A 7 8.42 12.06 22.75
N ILE A 8 8.99 12.05 21.55
CA ILE A 8 8.34 12.56 20.35
C ILE A 8 8.28 11.46 19.31
N VAL A 9 7.10 11.30 18.69
CA VAL A 9 6.88 10.42 17.54
C VAL A 9 6.45 11.29 16.36
N PHE A 10 7.13 11.14 15.23
CA PHE A 10 6.80 11.84 13.99
C PHE A 10 6.13 10.90 12.99
N THR A 11 4.86 11.17 12.71
CA THR A 11 4.09 10.53 11.65
C THR A 11 4.17 11.39 10.38
N PRO A 12 4.15 10.80 9.17
CA PRO A 12 4.01 9.36 8.87
C PRO A 12 5.34 8.58 8.90
N SER A 13 6.47 9.22 9.21
CA SER A 13 7.80 8.60 9.15
C SER A 13 8.02 7.46 10.15
N GLY A 14 7.21 7.39 11.21
CA GLY A 14 7.35 6.45 12.33
C GLY A 14 8.58 6.69 13.21
N ARG A 15 9.41 7.69 12.91
CA ARG A 15 10.64 7.98 13.65
C ARG A 15 10.31 8.55 15.03
N ARG A 16 11.07 8.13 16.02
CA ARG A 16 10.84 8.48 17.43
C ARG A 16 12.15 8.67 18.19
N GLY A 17 12.13 9.53 19.19
CA GLY A 17 13.28 9.81 20.03
C GLY A 17 12.88 10.49 21.34
N GLU A 18 13.82 10.53 22.28
CA GLU A 18 13.73 11.35 23.49
C GLU A 18 14.54 12.63 23.29
N PHE A 19 13.92 13.77 23.59
CA PHE A 19 14.52 15.08 23.38
C PHE A 19 14.39 15.96 24.63
N PRO A 20 15.34 16.87 24.89
CA PRO A 20 15.21 17.82 25.99
C PRO A 20 13.99 18.73 25.82
N ILE A 21 13.26 18.98 26.91
CA ILE A 21 12.22 20.01 26.93
C ILE A 21 12.83 21.37 26.54
N GLY A 22 12.11 22.12 25.72
CA GLY A 22 12.52 23.42 25.18
C GLY A 22 13.18 23.36 23.80
N VAL A 23 13.53 22.17 23.29
CA VAL A 23 14.03 22.03 21.92
C VAL A 23 12.93 22.42 20.91
N ARG A 24 13.31 23.02 19.78
CA ARG A 24 12.37 23.26 18.67
C ARG A 24 12.00 21.95 18.01
N LEU A 25 10.73 21.82 17.62
CA LEU A 25 10.26 20.64 16.89
C LEU A 25 11.04 20.37 15.61
N LEU A 26 11.46 21.41 14.88
CA LEU A 26 12.27 21.27 13.66
C LEU A 26 13.65 20.66 13.96
N ASP A 27 14.27 21.03 15.08
CA ASP A 27 15.60 20.54 15.44
C ASP A 27 15.50 19.10 15.96
N ALA A 28 14.44 18.78 16.72
CA ALA A 28 14.11 17.41 17.09
C ALA A 28 13.89 16.53 15.85
N ALA A 29 13.07 16.99 14.89
CA ALA A 29 12.82 16.30 13.63
C ALA A 29 14.13 15.99 12.88
N ARG A 30 14.98 17.00 12.68
CA ARG A 30 16.29 16.84 12.00
C ARG A 30 17.23 15.90 12.73
N GLY A 31 17.26 15.94 14.06
CA GLY A 31 18.15 15.10 14.88
C GLY A 31 17.92 13.60 14.71
N ILE A 32 16.70 13.20 14.33
CA ILE A 32 16.36 11.82 14.00
C ILE A 32 16.07 11.63 12.51
N GLY A 33 16.42 12.60 11.67
CA GLY A 33 16.27 12.58 10.21
C GLY A 33 14.82 12.53 9.69
N VAL A 34 13.86 13.07 10.43
CA VAL A 34 12.50 13.31 9.93
C VAL A 34 12.54 14.44 8.91
N ASP A 35 11.90 14.19 7.77
CA ASP A 35 11.91 15.11 6.64
C ASP A 35 10.91 16.26 6.86
N VAL A 36 11.40 17.43 7.27
CA VAL A 36 10.61 18.66 7.44
C VAL A 36 11.30 19.81 6.73
N ASP A 37 10.63 20.39 5.73
CA ASP A 37 11.15 21.49 4.91
C ASP A 37 11.24 22.79 5.72
N SER A 38 12.36 23.51 5.54
CA SER A 38 12.63 24.79 6.20
C SER A 38 13.55 25.67 5.36
N VAL A 39 13.02 26.17 4.24
CA VAL A 39 13.73 27.10 3.34
C VAL A 39 14.05 28.46 3.96
N CYS A 40 13.30 28.89 4.99
CA CYS A 40 13.50 30.20 5.60
C CYS A 40 14.54 30.22 6.74
N GLY A 41 15.20 29.08 7.02
CA GLY A 41 16.16 28.95 8.12
C GLY A 41 15.51 29.07 9.50
N GLY A 42 14.26 28.64 9.63
CA GLY A 42 13.51 28.68 10.90
C GLY A 42 12.95 30.04 11.32
N ARG A 43 12.92 31.04 10.44
CA ARG A 43 12.39 32.40 10.71
C ARG A 43 10.85 32.49 10.76
N GLY A 44 10.13 31.39 10.52
CA GLY A 44 8.66 31.36 10.54
C GLY A 44 8.00 32.16 9.40
N LEU A 45 8.70 32.35 8.27
CA LEU A 45 8.21 33.17 7.15
C LEU A 45 7.60 32.34 6.02
N CYS A 46 8.14 31.15 5.75
CA CYS A 46 7.79 30.37 4.56
C CYS A 46 6.54 29.50 4.70
N GLY A 47 6.25 28.99 5.90
CA GLY A 47 5.15 28.05 6.15
C GLY A 47 5.41 26.61 5.75
N ARG A 48 6.58 26.29 5.19
CA ARG A 48 6.92 24.93 4.74
C ARG A 48 7.27 23.96 5.87
N CYS A 49 7.51 24.48 7.07
CA CYS A 49 7.78 23.68 8.26
C CYS A 49 6.51 23.42 9.06
N ARG A 50 5.35 23.35 8.40
CA ARG A 50 4.06 23.20 9.08
C ARG A 50 3.94 21.78 9.58
N VAL A 51 3.45 21.65 10.80
CA VAL A 51 3.22 20.36 11.45
C VAL A 51 1.89 20.41 12.19
N VAL A 52 1.31 19.25 12.46
CA VAL A 52 0.07 19.13 13.23
C VAL A 52 0.38 18.42 14.53
N CYS A 53 -0.02 19.03 15.65
CA CYS A 53 0.01 18.37 16.94
C CYS A 53 -1.19 17.42 17.03
N MET A 54 -0.94 16.12 17.08
CA MET A 54 -2.02 15.14 17.19
C MET A 54 -2.50 15.11 18.64
N ASP A 55 -3.79 15.39 18.86
CA ASP A 55 -4.41 15.38 20.18
C ASP A 55 -5.04 14.00 20.42
N GLY A 56 -4.57 13.29 21.44
CA GLY A 56 -5.11 11.97 21.78
C GLY A 56 -4.20 11.12 22.67
N ASP A 57 -4.75 9.97 23.07
CA ASP A 57 -4.03 8.96 23.85
C ASP A 57 -3.55 7.84 22.90
N PHE A 58 -2.24 7.81 22.63
CA PHE A 58 -1.62 6.93 21.65
C PHE A 58 -1.05 5.68 22.33
N ALA A 59 -1.92 4.69 22.57
CA ALA A 59 -1.58 3.46 23.30
C ALA A 59 -0.35 2.72 22.74
N LYS A 60 -0.21 2.65 21.40
CA LYS A 60 0.95 2.02 20.71
C LYS A 60 2.29 2.64 21.12
N HIS A 61 2.30 3.93 21.41
CA HIS A 61 3.51 4.67 21.75
C HIS A 61 3.64 4.92 23.26
N ALA A 62 2.62 4.57 24.04
CA ALA A 62 2.49 4.95 25.45
C ALA A 62 2.66 6.47 25.66
N ILE A 63 2.12 7.27 24.73
CA ILE A 63 2.22 8.74 24.74
C ILE A 63 0.82 9.34 24.84
N ARG A 64 0.68 10.31 25.74
CA ARG A 64 -0.47 11.21 25.82
C ARG A 64 -0.10 12.53 25.18
N SER A 65 -0.48 12.72 23.92
CA SER A 65 -0.14 13.92 23.16
C SER A 65 -1.27 14.94 23.27
N ARG A 66 -0.92 16.18 23.59
CA ARG A 66 -1.86 17.28 23.77
C ARG A 66 -1.25 18.57 23.24
N PRO A 67 -2.05 19.53 22.73
CA PRO A 67 -1.53 20.83 22.28
C PRO A 67 -0.76 21.60 23.36
N GLU A 68 -1.10 21.40 24.65
CA GLU A 68 -0.41 22.01 25.78
C GLU A 68 1.01 21.45 26.00
N ASN A 69 1.34 20.31 25.39
CA ASN A 69 2.68 19.74 25.40
C ASN A 69 3.61 20.45 24.41
N LEU A 70 3.13 21.47 23.68
CA LEU A 70 3.92 22.43 22.92
C LEU A 70 3.96 23.78 23.63
N SER A 71 4.98 24.58 23.30
CA SER A 71 5.03 25.97 23.73
C SER A 71 3.79 26.74 23.30
N PRO A 72 3.38 27.79 24.04
CA PRO A 72 2.29 28.66 23.62
C PRO A 72 2.49 29.18 22.19
N PHE A 73 1.38 29.46 21.51
CA PHE A 73 1.38 30.05 20.18
C PHE A 73 2.04 31.43 20.21
N ASN A 74 3.10 31.62 19.43
CA ASN A 74 3.95 32.81 19.56
C ASN A 74 3.63 33.90 18.53
N GLU A 75 4.20 35.10 18.71
CA GLU A 75 3.97 36.26 17.83
C GLU A 75 4.37 36.00 16.36
N ILE A 76 5.37 35.16 16.12
CA ILE A 76 5.83 34.83 14.77
C ILE A 76 4.79 33.95 14.06
N GLU A 77 4.25 32.96 14.77
CA GLU A 77 3.16 32.12 14.27
C GLU A 77 1.88 32.92 14.03
N ALA A 78 1.54 33.87 14.93
CA ALA A 78 0.41 34.79 14.76
C ALA A 78 0.56 35.65 13.51
N ARG A 79 1.73 36.29 13.35
CA ARG A 79 2.02 37.12 12.18
C ARG A 79 1.99 36.33 10.87
N TYR A 80 2.43 35.06 10.88
CA TYR A 80 2.31 34.19 9.71
C TYR A 80 0.84 33.87 9.39
N SER A 81 0.07 33.49 10.41
CA SER A 81 -1.35 33.13 10.29
C SER A 81 -2.21 34.27 9.75
N GLU A 82 -1.91 35.52 10.14
CA GLU A 82 -2.60 36.72 9.66
C GLU A 82 -2.22 37.13 8.23
N ARG A 83 -0.93 37.04 7.88
CA ARG A 83 -0.42 37.64 6.62
C ARG A 83 -0.37 36.70 5.43
N ARG A 84 -0.42 35.40 5.64
CA ARG A 84 -0.29 34.42 4.55
C ARG A 84 -1.41 33.42 4.52
N GLN A 85 -1.41 32.51 5.49
CA GLN A 85 -2.34 31.41 5.52
C GLN A 85 -2.68 31.14 6.98
N ARG A 86 -3.97 31.20 7.29
CA ARG A 86 -4.48 30.90 8.62
C ARG A 86 -4.08 29.48 9.00
N LEU A 87 -3.31 29.35 10.08
CA LEU A 87 -3.02 28.04 10.66
C LEU A 87 -4.32 27.51 11.27
N ALA A 88 -4.74 26.32 10.82
CA ALA A 88 -5.89 25.63 11.37
C ALA A 88 -5.64 25.17 12.82
N HIS A 89 -6.68 24.70 13.49
CA HIS A 89 -6.56 24.20 14.87
C HIS A 89 -5.50 23.10 14.96
N ASN A 90 -4.65 23.14 15.98
CA ASN A 90 -3.49 22.24 16.19
C ASN A 90 -2.37 22.28 15.14
N HIS A 91 -2.44 23.14 14.12
CA HIS A 91 -1.31 23.38 13.22
C HIS A 91 -0.32 24.36 13.82
N ARG A 92 0.97 24.02 13.75
CA ARG A 92 2.09 24.83 14.28
C ARG A 92 3.21 24.94 13.25
N LEU A 93 4.09 25.92 13.43
CA LEU A 93 5.35 25.97 12.70
C LEU A 93 6.41 25.24 13.51
N SER A 94 6.92 24.09 13.03
CA SER A 94 7.89 23.27 13.77
C SER A 94 9.18 24.03 14.10
N CYS A 95 9.51 25.05 13.30
CA CYS A 95 10.68 25.88 13.54
C CYS A 95 10.50 26.94 14.65
N GLN A 96 9.29 27.07 15.18
CA GLN A 96 8.91 28.04 16.21
C GLN A 96 8.38 27.37 17.47
N ALA A 97 7.58 26.32 17.33
CA ALA A 97 7.06 25.56 18.46
C ALA A 97 8.18 24.75 19.15
N THR A 98 8.23 24.83 20.47
CA THR A 98 9.16 24.04 21.29
C THR A 98 8.44 22.98 22.10
N VAL A 99 9.15 21.90 22.39
CA VAL A 99 8.64 20.70 23.08
C VAL A 99 8.52 20.98 24.57
N GLN A 100 7.37 20.72 25.17
CA GLN A 100 7.10 20.90 26.60
C GLN A 100 6.67 19.60 27.30
N GLY A 101 6.36 18.55 26.54
CA GLY A 101 5.99 17.23 27.03
C GLY A 101 5.93 16.23 25.88
N ASP A 102 5.47 15.00 26.16
CA ASP A 102 5.41 13.93 25.17
C ASP A 102 4.44 14.27 24.03
N LEU A 103 4.83 14.01 22.78
CA LEU A 103 4.11 14.48 21.61
C LEU A 103 4.04 13.44 20.50
N VAL A 104 2.92 13.44 19.79
CA VAL A 104 2.78 12.84 18.47
C VAL A 104 2.56 13.97 17.47
N ILE A 105 3.49 14.09 16.53
CA ILE A 105 3.52 15.15 15.52
C ILE A 105 3.27 14.53 14.15
N ASP A 106 2.27 15.03 13.44
CA ASP A 106 2.07 14.73 12.03
C ASP A 106 2.79 15.77 11.17
N VAL A 107 3.57 15.28 10.21
CA VAL A 107 4.30 16.08 9.23
C VAL A 107 3.58 15.96 7.88
N PRO A 108 2.75 16.95 7.50
CA PRO A 108 1.99 16.92 6.25
C PRO A 108 2.91 16.76 5.03
N PRO A 109 2.44 16.08 3.96
CA PRO A 109 3.22 15.91 2.73
C PRO A 109 3.78 17.21 2.14
N GLU A 110 3.03 18.33 2.20
CA GLU A 110 3.52 19.63 1.71
C GLU A 110 4.70 20.19 2.50
N SER A 111 4.95 19.64 3.69
CA SER A 111 6.03 20.04 4.60
C SER A 111 7.21 19.08 4.58
N GLN A 112 7.21 18.05 3.72
CA GLN A 112 8.34 17.12 3.53
C GLN A 112 9.20 17.60 2.36
N MET A 113 10.53 17.64 2.51
CA MET A 113 11.44 18.10 1.43
C MET A 113 11.45 17.14 0.23
N HIS A 114 11.36 15.85 0.50
CA HIS A 114 11.21 14.82 -0.52
C HIS A 114 9.75 14.40 -0.57
N ARG A 115 8.99 14.98 -1.51
CA ARG A 115 7.67 14.47 -1.85
C ARG A 115 7.86 13.00 -2.25
N GLN A 116 7.33 12.06 -1.46
CA GLN A 116 7.36 10.65 -1.84
C GLN A 116 6.61 10.54 -3.17
N VAL A 117 7.36 10.38 -4.25
CA VAL A 117 6.80 10.16 -5.58
C VAL A 117 6.34 8.71 -5.62
N VAL A 118 5.12 8.46 -5.15
CA VAL A 118 4.50 7.15 -5.27
C VAL A 118 3.94 7.03 -6.68
N ARG A 119 4.77 6.58 -7.61
CA ARG A 119 4.33 6.21 -8.95
C ARG A 119 4.11 4.71 -8.99
N LYS A 120 2.85 4.29 -8.90
CA LYS A 120 2.42 2.99 -9.36
C LYS A 120 2.06 3.17 -10.84
N GLU A 121 2.99 2.94 -11.76
CA GLU A 121 2.66 2.98 -13.19
C GLU A 121 1.78 1.77 -13.53
N ALA A 122 0.73 1.99 -14.33
CA ALA A 122 -0.12 0.90 -14.80
C ALA A 122 0.57 0.21 -15.99
N GLU A 123 0.79 -1.09 -15.91
CA GLU A 123 1.21 -1.88 -17.07
C GLU A 123 0.10 -1.86 -18.11
N LEU A 124 0.34 -1.30 -19.30
CA LEU A 124 -0.66 -1.23 -20.36
C LEU A 124 -0.99 -2.65 -20.87
N ARG A 125 -2.09 -3.23 -20.37
CA ARG A 125 -2.74 -4.38 -21.00
C ARG A 125 -3.76 -3.92 -22.04
N ASP A 126 -4.01 -4.76 -23.04
CA ASP A 126 -5.09 -4.54 -24.00
C ASP A 126 -6.43 -4.83 -23.33
N ILE A 127 -7.09 -3.79 -22.84
CA ILE A 127 -8.39 -3.90 -22.16
C ILE A 127 -9.49 -3.72 -23.20
N LYS A 128 -10.39 -4.72 -23.28
CA LYS A 128 -11.57 -4.62 -24.13
C LYS A 128 -12.48 -3.49 -23.63
N LEU A 129 -12.76 -2.53 -24.50
CA LEU A 129 -13.57 -1.36 -24.13
C LEU A 129 -15.07 -1.65 -24.20
N ASP A 130 -15.70 -1.60 -23.04
CA ASP A 130 -17.13 -1.59 -22.82
C ASP A 130 -17.44 -0.80 -21.53
N PRO A 131 -17.18 0.53 -21.49
CA PRO A 131 -17.37 1.34 -20.28
C PRO A 131 -18.86 1.48 -19.97
N ALA A 132 -19.19 1.62 -18.68
CA ALA A 132 -20.59 1.75 -18.26
C ALA A 132 -21.21 3.05 -18.77
N THR A 133 -20.43 4.13 -18.81
CA THR A 133 -20.88 5.43 -19.29
C THR A 133 -20.36 5.69 -20.71
N ARG A 134 -21.28 6.02 -21.63
CA ARG A 134 -20.96 6.35 -23.03
C ARG A 134 -21.55 7.68 -23.45
N LEU A 135 -20.89 8.36 -24.37
CA LEU A 135 -21.34 9.63 -24.94
C LEU A 135 -22.17 9.42 -26.21
N TYR A 136 -23.28 10.15 -26.31
CA TYR A 136 -24.19 10.13 -27.46
C TYR A 136 -24.48 11.57 -27.88
N HIS A 137 -24.04 11.92 -29.09
CA HIS A 137 -24.35 13.22 -29.69
C HIS A 137 -25.67 13.13 -30.44
N VAL A 138 -26.59 14.06 -30.19
CA VAL A 138 -27.92 14.07 -30.83
C VAL A 138 -28.37 15.47 -31.21
N GLU A 139 -29.26 15.54 -32.21
CA GLU A 139 -30.00 16.75 -32.55
C GLU A 139 -31.44 16.65 -32.03
N VAL A 140 -31.74 17.43 -30.98
CA VAL A 140 -33.05 17.50 -30.36
C VAL A 140 -33.97 18.39 -31.19
N GLN A 141 -35.21 17.98 -31.37
CA GLN A 141 -36.20 18.81 -32.08
C GLN A 141 -36.45 20.11 -31.28
N PRO A 142 -36.39 21.30 -31.91
CA PRO A 142 -36.81 22.53 -31.27
C PRO A 142 -38.26 22.45 -30.79
N ALA A 143 -38.60 23.19 -29.74
CA ALA A 143 -39.99 23.27 -29.29
C ALA A 143 -40.88 23.87 -30.40
N ASP A 144 -42.01 23.23 -30.66
CA ASP A 144 -42.99 23.65 -31.67
C ASP A 144 -44.37 23.87 -31.01
N LEU A 145 -45.11 24.86 -31.52
CA LEU A 145 -46.46 25.20 -31.06
C LEU A 145 -47.47 24.08 -31.37
N GLN A 146 -47.24 23.29 -32.42
CA GLN A 146 -48.13 22.20 -32.82
C GLN A 146 -47.90 20.91 -32.02
N GLU A 147 -46.70 20.74 -31.42
CA GLU A 147 -46.30 19.55 -30.66
C GLU A 147 -45.88 19.93 -29.22
N SER A 148 -46.82 19.81 -28.28
CA SER A 148 -46.60 20.16 -26.86
C SER A 148 -45.85 19.08 -26.07
N THR A 149 -44.60 18.78 -26.43
CA THR A 149 -43.73 17.83 -25.71
C THR A 149 -42.66 18.55 -24.88
N GLY A 150 -42.36 18.03 -23.68
CA GLY A 150 -41.31 18.58 -22.81
C GLY A 150 -39.90 18.33 -23.32
N ASP A 151 -38.94 19.17 -22.91
CA ASP A 151 -37.54 19.13 -23.38
C ASP A 151 -36.86 17.77 -23.11
N LEU A 152 -37.13 17.14 -21.96
CA LEU A 152 -36.63 15.80 -21.65
C LEU A 152 -37.19 14.74 -22.60
N GLN A 153 -38.50 14.78 -22.87
CA GLN A 153 -39.12 13.83 -23.80
C GLN A 153 -38.53 13.99 -25.21
N ARG A 154 -38.29 15.23 -25.65
CA ARG A 154 -37.66 15.47 -26.96
C ARG A 154 -36.21 14.97 -27.01
N LEU A 155 -35.47 15.10 -25.92
CA LEU A 155 -34.13 14.50 -25.80
C LEU A 155 -34.20 12.96 -25.87
N CYS A 156 -35.07 12.31 -25.11
CA CYS A 156 -35.25 10.85 -25.15
C CYS A 156 -35.71 10.37 -26.54
N ASN A 157 -36.59 11.12 -27.21
CA ASN A 157 -37.01 10.81 -28.58
C ASN A 157 -35.83 10.90 -29.56
N ALA A 158 -34.95 11.90 -29.41
CA ALA A 158 -33.75 12.01 -30.24
C ALA A 158 -32.79 10.83 -30.01
N MET A 159 -32.59 10.43 -28.75
CA MET A 159 -31.79 9.25 -28.39
C MET A 159 -32.35 7.96 -29.00
N ALA A 160 -33.66 7.73 -28.91
CA ALA A 160 -34.31 6.57 -29.47
C ALA A 160 -34.22 6.54 -31.01
N ARG A 161 -34.40 7.70 -31.65
CA ARG A 161 -34.35 7.84 -33.11
C ARG A 161 -32.95 7.54 -33.67
N GLU A 162 -31.94 8.20 -33.12
CA GLU A 162 -30.57 8.22 -33.65
C GLU A 162 -29.71 7.06 -33.15
N TRP A 163 -29.83 6.70 -31.87
CA TRP A 163 -28.97 5.71 -31.21
C TRP A 163 -29.67 4.42 -30.81
N LYS A 164 -30.99 4.31 -31.07
CA LYS A 164 -31.82 3.16 -30.68
C LYS A 164 -31.86 2.93 -29.16
N LEU A 165 -31.62 3.98 -28.38
CA LEU A 165 -31.77 3.98 -26.93
C LEU A 165 -33.18 4.45 -26.57
N ALA A 166 -34.08 3.48 -26.32
CA ALA A 166 -35.43 3.73 -25.85
C ALA A 166 -35.52 3.60 -24.32
N ASP A 167 -36.60 4.11 -23.74
CA ASP A 167 -36.93 3.94 -22.31
C ASP A 167 -35.83 4.38 -21.33
N LEU A 168 -35.13 5.47 -21.70
CA LEU A 168 -34.09 6.06 -20.86
C LEU A 168 -34.69 6.78 -19.66
N ASP A 169 -34.21 6.43 -18.47
CA ASP A 169 -34.35 7.21 -17.26
C ASP A 169 -33.42 8.43 -17.30
N CYS A 170 -33.65 9.36 -16.36
CA CYS A 170 -32.94 10.61 -16.26
C CYS A 170 -32.52 10.84 -14.80
N ASP A 171 -31.24 11.08 -14.57
CA ASP A 171 -30.79 11.53 -13.26
C ASP A 171 -31.35 12.94 -13.00
N PRO A 172 -32.10 13.17 -11.91
CA PRO A 172 -32.77 14.45 -11.67
C PRO A 172 -31.85 15.67 -11.69
N VAL A 173 -30.54 15.46 -11.49
CA VAL A 173 -29.54 16.53 -11.46
C VAL A 173 -29.39 17.29 -12.79
N ILE A 174 -29.78 16.68 -13.93
CA ILE A 174 -29.69 17.37 -15.23
C ILE A 174 -30.90 18.28 -15.51
N LEU A 175 -32.03 18.05 -14.82
CA LEU A 175 -33.29 18.71 -15.15
C LEU A 175 -33.26 20.24 -15.01
N PRO A 176 -32.62 20.84 -13.99
CA PRO A 176 -32.57 22.29 -13.83
C PRO A 176 -31.88 23.01 -15.01
N GLU A 177 -30.83 22.40 -15.57
CA GLU A 177 -30.00 23.03 -16.62
C GLU A 177 -30.42 22.62 -18.04
N LEU A 178 -31.19 21.54 -18.19
CA LEU A 178 -31.52 20.93 -19.49
C LEU A 178 -32.00 21.94 -20.55
N GLN A 179 -32.92 22.83 -20.17
CA GLN A 179 -33.48 23.83 -21.09
C GLN A 179 -32.43 24.83 -21.58
N HIS A 180 -31.51 25.23 -20.69
CA HIS A 180 -30.43 26.14 -20.99
C HIS A 180 -29.41 25.46 -21.91
N THR A 181 -28.96 24.25 -21.54
CA THR A 181 -28.02 23.43 -22.30
C THR A 181 -28.48 23.16 -23.72
N LEU A 182 -29.76 22.80 -23.91
CA LEU A 182 -30.32 22.56 -25.25
C LEU A 182 -30.27 23.82 -26.11
N ARG A 183 -30.56 25.00 -25.56
CA ARG A 183 -30.54 26.27 -26.30
C ARG A 183 -29.12 26.71 -26.63
N GLU A 184 -28.20 26.62 -25.68
CA GLU A 184 -26.79 26.95 -25.87
C GLU A 184 -26.16 26.08 -26.98
N GLY A 185 -26.50 24.79 -27.00
CA GLY A 185 -26.07 23.87 -28.06
C GLY A 185 -26.76 24.05 -29.41
N ASN A 186 -27.66 25.03 -29.57
CA ASN A 186 -28.55 25.15 -30.74
C ASN A 186 -29.27 23.83 -31.05
N TRP A 187 -29.79 23.21 -30.00
CA TRP A 187 -30.46 21.90 -29.98
C TRP A 187 -29.57 20.71 -30.34
N ARG A 188 -28.26 20.91 -30.47
CA ARG A 188 -27.27 19.83 -30.56
C ARG A 188 -26.59 19.67 -29.22
N VAL A 189 -26.66 18.48 -28.67
CA VAL A 189 -26.11 18.18 -27.35
C VAL A 189 -25.39 16.84 -27.36
N THR A 190 -24.49 16.66 -26.40
CA THR A 190 -23.91 15.35 -26.10
C THR A 190 -24.40 14.92 -24.73
N ALA A 191 -24.99 13.74 -24.64
CA ALA A 191 -25.40 13.17 -23.36
C ALA A 191 -24.49 12.02 -22.95
N ALA A 192 -24.13 11.95 -21.67
CA ALA A 192 -23.58 10.76 -21.07
C ALA A 192 -24.74 9.86 -20.61
N VAL A 193 -24.78 8.63 -21.12
CA VAL A 193 -25.75 7.62 -20.71
C VAL A 193 -25.02 6.50 -19.99
N HIS A 194 -25.40 6.29 -18.73
CA HIS A 194 -24.90 5.24 -17.88
C HIS A 194 -25.69 3.95 -18.13
N ARG A 195 -24.98 2.83 -18.33
CA ARG A 195 -25.48 1.47 -18.58
C ARG A 195 -26.57 1.39 -19.65
N GLN A 196 -26.52 2.30 -20.63
CA GLN A 196 -27.53 2.45 -21.68
C GLN A 196 -28.97 2.62 -21.14
N SER A 197 -29.14 3.02 -19.88
CA SER A 197 -30.43 3.12 -19.20
C SER A 197 -30.71 4.50 -18.66
N THR A 198 -29.69 5.27 -18.24
CA THR A 198 -29.91 6.52 -17.50
C THR A 198 -29.07 7.65 -18.08
N ILE A 199 -29.71 8.72 -18.52
CA ILE A 199 -29.04 9.97 -18.89
C ILE A 199 -28.53 10.64 -17.61
N MET A 200 -27.21 10.73 -17.44
CA MET A 200 -26.59 11.23 -16.21
C MET A 200 -25.99 12.63 -16.35
N ALA A 201 -25.71 13.05 -17.57
CA ALA A 201 -25.15 14.37 -17.89
C ALA A 201 -25.53 14.77 -19.32
N VAL A 202 -25.65 16.08 -19.56
CA VAL A 202 -25.91 16.66 -20.89
C VAL A 202 -25.05 17.90 -21.03
N TRP A 203 -24.32 18.01 -22.15
CA TRP A 203 -23.50 19.17 -22.48
C TRP A 203 -23.92 19.78 -23.82
N PRO A 204 -23.75 21.10 -24.01
CA PRO A 204 -24.04 21.74 -25.28
C PRO A 204 -23.02 21.30 -26.34
N GLY A 205 -23.49 21.09 -27.56
CA GLY A 205 -22.64 20.74 -28.71
C GLY A 205 -22.04 19.33 -28.66
N PHE A 206 -20.94 19.15 -29.38
CA PHE A 206 -20.22 17.88 -29.49
C PHE A 206 -19.12 17.78 -28.42
N ARG A 207 -19.11 16.67 -27.68
CA ARG A 207 -18.06 16.35 -26.71
C ARG A 207 -17.37 15.05 -27.12
N PRO A 208 -16.04 15.06 -27.36
CA PRO A 208 -15.35 13.92 -27.95
C PRO A 208 -15.00 12.80 -26.95
N ALA A 209 -14.91 13.12 -25.66
CA ALA A 209 -14.45 12.19 -24.64
C ALA A 209 -15.17 12.39 -23.30
N ALA A 210 -15.36 11.27 -22.61
CA ALA A 210 -15.76 11.19 -21.20
C ALA A 210 -14.60 10.63 -20.40
N HIS A 211 -14.48 11.04 -19.15
CA HIS A 211 -13.39 10.61 -18.28
C HIS A 211 -13.90 9.87 -17.05
N GLY A 212 -13.11 8.92 -16.58
CA GLY A 212 -13.34 8.22 -15.32
C GLY A 212 -12.03 8.02 -14.56
N ILE A 213 -12.12 7.61 -13.30
CA ILE A 213 -10.94 7.36 -12.46
C ILE A 213 -10.98 5.96 -11.87
N ALA A 214 -9.88 5.23 -11.98
CA ALA A 214 -9.66 3.98 -11.25
C ALA A 214 -8.79 4.24 -10.02
N ILE A 215 -9.25 3.81 -8.83
CA ILE A 215 -8.60 4.09 -7.55
C ILE A 215 -8.34 2.79 -6.78
N ASP A 216 -7.09 2.66 -6.32
CA ASP A 216 -6.65 1.66 -5.35
C ASP A 216 -6.38 2.35 -4.01
N ILE A 217 -7.23 2.08 -3.01
CA ILE A 217 -7.12 2.61 -1.65
C ILE A 217 -6.36 1.60 -0.78
N GLY A 218 -5.04 1.69 -0.81
CA GLY A 218 -4.16 0.95 0.09
C GLY A 218 -4.12 1.55 1.50
N SER A 219 -3.67 0.76 2.48
CA SER A 219 -3.48 1.21 3.86
C SER A 219 -2.48 2.39 3.94
N THR A 220 -1.37 2.30 3.22
CA THR A 220 -0.31 3.32 3.23
C THR A 220 -0.40 4.30 2.07
N THR A 221 -0.87 3.85 0.91
CA THR A 221 -0.85 4.60 -0.34
C THR A 221 -2.21 4.52 -1.00
N ILE A 222 -2.70 5.65 -1.50
CA ILE A 222 -3.84 5.69 -2.43
C ILE A 222 -3.27 6.01 -3.82
N ALA A 223 -3.58 5.18 -4.81
CA ALA A 223 -3.17 5.38 -6.19
C ALA A 223 -4.41 5.58 -7.07
N ALA A 224 -4.33 6.52 -8.01
CA ALA A 224 -5.43 6.87 -8.89
C ALA A 224 -4.97 7.09 -10.33
N HIS A 225 -5.75 6.59 -11.27
CA HIS A 225 -5.53 6.70 -12.72
C HIS A 225 -6.72 7.40 -13.36
N LEU A 226 -6.51 8.57 -13.95
CA LEU A 226 -7.52 9.27 -14.76
C LEU A 226 -7.48 8.71 -16.17
N VAL A 227 -8.64 8.38 -16.73
CA VAL A 227 -8.78 7.59 -17.95
C VAL A 227 -9.78 8.24 -18.89
N ASP A 228 -9.44 8.30 -20.17
CA ASP A 228 -10.40 8.57 -21.24
C ASP A 228 -11.21 7.29 -21.49
N LEU A 229 -12.50 7.30 -21.15
CA LEU A 229 -13.40 6.16 -21.28
C LEU A 229 -13.72 5.84 -22.75
N THR A 230 -13.54 6.80 -23.65
CA THR A 230 -13.80 6.61 -25.09
C THR A 230 -12.61 5.94 -25.78
N ALA A 231 -11.40 6.36 -25.42
CA ALA A 231 -10.16 5.83 -25.99
C ALA A 231 -9.56 4.66 -25.20
N GLY A 232 -9.96 4.45 -23.94
CA GLY A 232 -9.37 3.46 -23.04
C GLY A 232 -7.98 3.81 -22.52
N LYS A 233 -7.59 5.09 -22.58
CA LYS A 233 -6.21 5.52 -22.32
C LYS A 233 -6.09 6.22 -20.98
N VAL A 234 -5.08 5.84 -20.20
CA VAL A 234 -4.69 6.56 -18.99
C VAL A 234 -4.11 7.93 -19.39
N VAL A 235 -4.74 9.00 -18.93
CA VAL A 235 -4.39 10.40 -19.21
C VAL A 235 -3.45 10.95 -18.15
N ALA A 236 -3.67 10.60 -16.88
CA ALA A 236 -2.83 11.01 -15.76
C ALA A 236 -2.81 9.93 -14.68
N THR A 237 -1.72 9.86 -13.91
CA THR A 237 -1.58 8.95 -12.76
C THR A 237 -0.98 9.71 -11.59
N LYS A 238 -1.61 9.56 -10.42
CA LYS A 238 -1.15 10.15 -9.16
C LYS A 238 -1.23 9.13 -8.04
N GLY A 239 -0.36 9.30 -7.07
CA GLY A 239 -0.40 8.58 -5.81
C GLY A 239 -0.19 9.55 -4.67
N MET A 240 -0.86 9.29 -3.55
CA MET A 240 -0.64 10.01 -2.30
C MET A 240 -0.45 9.04 -1.16
N MET A 241 0.14 9.53 -0.08
CA MET A 241 0.11 8.82 1.19
C MET A 241 -1.32 8.85 1.75
N ASN A 242 -1.80 7.72 2.25
CA ASN A 242 -3.15 7.62 2.77
C ASN A 242 -3.30 8.58 3.98
N PRO A 243 -4.22 9.57 3.92
CA PRO A 243 -4.38 10.58 4.97
C PRO A 243 -4.85 9.99 6.30
N GLN A 244 -5.27 8.73 6.33
CA GLN A 244 -5.67 8.01 7.54
C GLN A 244 -4.49 7.56 8.40
N ILE A 245 -3.24 7.60 7.89
CA ILE A 245 -2.04 7.17 8.64
C ILE A 245 -1.90 7.91 9.98
N ARG A 246 -2.33 9.17 10.04
CA ARG A 246 -2.30 9.98 11.27
C ARG A 246 -3.13 9.37 12.43
N PHE A 247 -4.17 8.60 12.12
CA PHE A 247 -5.03 7.93 13.11
C PHE A 247 -4.56 6.50 13.42
N GLY A 248 -3.63 5.98 12.62
CA GLY A 248 -3.11 4.63 12.74
C GLY A 248 -2.22 4.27 11.54
N GLU A 249 -0.96 3.94 11.82
CA GLU A 249 0.04 3.55 10.82
C GLU A 249 -0.33 2.25 10.10
N ASP A 250 -1.02 1.34 10.79
CA ASP A 250 -1.44 0.03 10.29
C ASP A 250 -2.96 -0.16 10.42
N LEU A 251 -3.50 -1.16 9.73
CA LEU A 251 -4.94 -1.45 9.70
C LEU A 251 -5.55 -1.65 11.09
N MET A 252 -4.89 -2.44 11.95
CA MET A 252 -5.40 -2.76 13.29
C MET A 252 -5.35 -1.56 14.23
N SER A 253 -4.36 -0.69 14.08
CA SER A 253 -4.28 0.56 14.83
C SER A 253 -5.42 1.51 14.46
N ARG A 254 -5.86 1.54 13.19
CA ARG A 254 -7.05 2.30 12.77
C ARG A 254 -8.33 1.71 13.34
N VAL A 255 -8.49 0.39 13.32
CA VAL A 255 -9.65 -0.25 13.96
C VAL A 255 -9.66 0.02 15.47
N SER A 256 -8.50 -0.04 16.11
CA SER A 256 -8.34 0.32 17.53
C SER A 256 -8.72 1.78 17.78
N TYR A 257 -8.32 2.70 16.90
CA TYR A 257 -8.73 4.10 16.98
C TYR A 257 -10.25 4.25 16.94
N VAL A 258 -10.94 3.58 16.01
CA VAL A 258 -12.41 3.54 15.94
C VAL A 258 -13.04 2.94 17.21
N MET A 259 -12.42 1.91 17.79
CA MET A 259 -12.91 1.31 19.04
C MET A 259 -12.77 2.22 20.24
N MET A 260 -11.76 3.10 20.25
CA MET A 260 -11.50 4.04 21.34
C MET A 260 -12.21 5.39 21.19
N HIS A 261 -12.60 5.76 19.96
CA HIS A 261 -13.21 7.05 19.66
C HIS A 261 -14.58 6.84 18.98
N PRO A 262 -15.69 7.25 19.63
CA PRO A 262 -17.04 7.08 19.06
C PRO A 262 -17.18 7.65 17.64
N GLU A 263 -16.53 8.79 17.37
CA GLU A 263 -16.55 9.48 16.07
C GLU A 263 -15.48 8.96 15.09
N GLY A 264 -14.61 8.04 15.52
CA GLY A 264 -13.39 7.69 14.79
C GLY A 264 -13.65 7.08 13.41
N ALA A 265 -14.75 6.34 13.24
CA ALA A 265 -15.15 5.84 11.92
C ALA A 265 -15.51 6.97 10.95
N ALA A 266 -16.22 8.00 11.43
CA ALA A 266 -16.59 9.16 10.62
C ALA A 266 -15.36 10.01 10.26
N GLU A 267 -14.43 10.22 11.21
CA GLU A 267 -13.18 10.94 10.97
C GLU A 267 -12.30 10.24 9.92
N LEU A 268 -12.13 8.92 10.03
CA LEU A 268 -11.38 8.12 9.07
C LEU A 268 -12.05 8.10 7.69
N THR A 269 -13.39 8.04 7.65
CA THR A 269 -14.19 8.11 6.41
C THR A 269 -13.99 9.46 5.72
N HIS A 270 -14.12 10.55 6.48
CA HIS A 270 -13.90 11.90 5.99
C HIS A 270 -12.47 12.05 5.46
N ALA A 271 -11.47 11.58 6.21
CA ALA A 271 -10.07 11.68 5.80
C ALA A 271 -9.79 10.98 4.46
N VAL A 272 -10.30 9.76 4.25
CA VAL A 272 -10.06 9.04 2.99
C VAL A 272 -10.82 9.67 1.82
N ARG A 273 -12.06 10.12 2.02
CA ARG A 273 -12.86 10.78 0.97
C ARG A 273 -12.27 12.13 0.55
N GLU A 274 -11.81 12.93 1.51
CA GLU A 274 -11.09 14.17 1.22
C GLU A 274 -9.80 13.90 0.45
N GLY A 275 -9.01 12.90 0.86
CA GLY A 275 -7.81 12.50 0.11
C GLY A 275 -8.11 12.06 -1.32
N VAL A 276 -9.21 11.34 -1.54
CA VAL A 276 -9.68 10.98 -2.88
C VAL A 276 -10.09 12.22 -3.68
N ASN A 277 -10.81 13.17 -3.08
CA ASN A 277 -11.18 14.44 -3.74
C ASN A 277 -9.96 15.29 -4.10
N ASP A 278 -8.97 15.36 -3.22
CA ASP A 278 -7.70 16.04 -3.49
C ASP A 278 -6.99 15.39 -4.69
N LEU A 279 -6.92 14.06 -4.75
CA LEU A 279 -6.36 13.33 -5.88
C LEU A 279 -7.13 13.59 -7.19
N ILE A 280 -8.46 13.63 -7.14
CA ILE A 280 -9.31 13.96 -8.29
C ILE A 280 -8.95 15.36 -8.80
N GLY A 281 -8.82 16.34 -7.90
CA GLY A 281 -8.43 17.71 -8.25
C GLY A 281 -7.02 17.80 -8.83
N GLU A 282 -6.04 17.09 -8.27
CA GLU A 282 -4.67 17.05 -8.78
C GLU A 282 -4.59 16.39 -10.17
N LEU A 283 -5.31 15.28 -10.38
CA LEU A 283 -5.40 14.60 -11.68
C LEU A 283 -6.06 15.47 -12.74
N GLY A 284 -7.19 16.11 -12.39
CA GLY A 284 -7.89 17.04 -13.26
C GLY A 284 -7.03 18.24 -13.64
N GLY A 285 -6.33 18.83 -12.66
CA GLY A 285 -5.41 19.95 -12.88
C GLY A 285 -4.23 19.60 -13.79
N GLU A 286 -3.64 18.40 -13.66
CA GLU A 286 -2.55 17.93 -14.53
C GLU A 286 -3.01 17.67 -15.96
N ALA A 287 -4.22 17.12 -16.12
CA ALA A 287 -4.78 16.77 -17.42
C ALA A 287 -5.57 17.92 -18.10
N GLY A 288 -5.82 19.02 -17.39
CA GLY A 288 -6.69 20.11 -17.86
C GLY A 288 -8.16 19.70 -17.96
N ILE A 289 -8.61 18.80 -17.08
CA ILE A 289 -9.98 18.27 -17.02
C ILE A 289 -10.63 18.76 -15.73
N ASP A 290 -11.80 19.37 -15.84
CA ASP A 290 -12.60 19.76 -14.67
C ASP A 290 -13.10 18.49 -13.95
N PRO A 291 -13.00 18.37 -12.61
CA PRO A 291 -13.62 17.27 -11.87
C PRO A 291 -15.10 17.06 -12.19
N ALA A 292 -15.85 18.13 -12.49
CA ALA A 292 -17.25 18.06 -12.92
C ALA A 292 -17.43 17.36 -14.28
N ASP A 293 -16.37 17.12 -15.05
CA ASP A 293 -16.40 16.40 -16.32
C ASP A 293 -16.06 14.91 -16.21
N ILE A 294 -15.73 14.46 -15.00
CA ILE A 294 -15.45 13.05 -14.71
C ILE A 294 -16.79 12.41 -14.35
N VAL A 295 -17.15 11.33 -15.04
CA VAL A 295 -18.50 10.74 -14.95
C VAL A 295 -18.53 9.44 -14.17
N GLU A 296 -17.38 8.83 -13.90
CA GLU A 296 -17.33 7.51 -13.28
C GLU A 296 -16.06 7.28 -12.48
N LEU A 297 -16.19 6.56 -11.37
CA LEU A 297 -15.10 6.08 -10.55
C LEU A 297 -15.22 4.56 -10.34
N THR A 298 -14.09 3.87 -10.26
CA THR A 298 -14.01 2.51 -9.72
C THR A 298 -13.03 2.46 -8.55
N VAL A 299 -13.38 1.74 -7.49
CA VAL A 299 -12.59 1.69 -6.26
C VAL A 299 -12.33 0.25 -5.82
N VAL A 300 -11.07 -0.02 -5.46
CA VAL A 300 -10.63 -1.23 -4.76
C VAL A 300 -9.90 -0.87 -3.46
N GLY A 301 -9.81 -1.83 -2.55
CA GLY A 301 -9.06 -1.71 -1.31
C GLY A 301 -9.33 -2.89 -0.38
N ASN A 302 -8.44 -3.09 0.61
CA ASN A 302 -8.65 -4.11 1.63
C ASN A 302 -9.94 -3.84 2.42
N PRO A 303 -10.49 -4.82 3.15
CA PRO A 303 -11.81 -4.72 3.78
C PRO A 303 -12.00 -3.48 4.66
N ILE A 304 -10.97 -3.07 5.41
CA ILE A 304 -11.04 -1.90 6.29
C ILE A 304 -11.06 -0.61 5.47
N MET A 305 -10.21 -0.49 4.44
CA MET A 305 -10.20 0.68 3.54
C MET A 305 -11.51 0.78 2.76
N HIS A 306 -12.01 -0.35 2.26
CA HIS A 306 -13.31 -0.48 1.60
C HIS A 306 -14.46 0.02 2.49
N HIS A 307 -14.54 -0.47 3.73
CA HIS A 307 -15.59 -0.07 4.66
C HIS A 307 -15.50 1.41 5.01
N LEU A 308 -14.31 1.91 5.34
CA LEU A 308 -14.12 3.33 5.67
C LEU A 308 -14.44 4.25 4.49
N PHE A 309 -14.07 3.88 3.26
CA PHE A 309 -14.45 4.66 2.07
C PHE A 309 -15.98 4.73 1.89
N LEU A 310 -16.68 3.62 2.16
CA LEU A 310 -18.15 3.54 2.11
C LEU A 310 -18.84 4.23 3.31
N GLY A 311 -18.09 4.66 4.33
CA GLY A 311 -18.67 5.21 5.57
C GLY A 311 -19.21 4.15 6.53
N LEU A 312 -18.80 2.89 6.34
CA LEU A 312 -19.14 1.76 7.19
C LEU A 312 -18.12 1.63 8.33
N ASN A 313 -18.60 1.37 9.54
CA ASN A 313 -17.74 1.21 10.71
C ASN A 313 -16.97 -0.13 10.63
N PRO A 314 -15.62 -0.14 10.61
CA PRO A 314 -14.84 -1.35 10.45
C PRO A 314 -14.62 -2.13 11.76
N ARG A 315 -15.26 -1.77 12.87
CA ARG A 315 -15.03 -2.39 14.19
C ARG A 315 -15.14 -3.92 14.18
N GLU A 316 -16.14 -4.46 13.48
CA GLU A 316 -16.38 -5.90 13.41
C GLU A 316 -15.33 -6.66 12.57
N LEU A 317 -14.47 -5.94 11.85
CA LEU A 317 -13.30 -6.51 11.15
C LEU A 317 -12.08 -6.63 12.08
N GLY A 318 -12.09 -6.00 13.26
CA GLY A 318 -11.00 -6.07 14.23
C GLY A 318 -11.05 -7.28 15.17
N GLY A 319 -12.16 -8.02 15.18
CA GLY A 319 -12.35 -9.17 16.06
C GLY A 319 -13.05 -10.31 15.35
N ALA A 320 -12.75 -11.54 15.75
CA ALA A 320 -13.43 -12.71 15.22
C ALA A 320 -14.96 -12.57 15.43
N PRO A 321 -15.80 -12.83 14.41
CA PRO A 321 -15.50 -13.58 13.19
C PRO A 321 -15.05 -12.74 11.97
N PHE A 322 -14.58 -11.51 12.16
CA PHE A 322 -14.11 -10.60 11.11
C PHE A 322 -15.23 -10.30 10.09
N ALA A 323 -16.38 -9.88 10.60
CA ALA A 323 -17.61 -9.78 9.81
C ALA A 323 -17.61 -8.53 8.90
N LEU A 324 -17.82 -8.74 7.60
CA LEU A 324 -18.10 -7.68 6.64
C LEU A 324 -19.54 -7.18 6.83
N ALA A 325 -19.74 -5.87 6.76
CA ALA A 325 -21.09 -5.30 6.68
C ALA A 325 -21.68 -5.49 5.27
N VAL A 326 -20.83 -5.44 4.25
CA VAL A 326 -21.17 -5.74 2.86
C VAL A 326 -19.98 -6.42 2.18
N ASP A 327 -20.27 -7.48 1.43
CA ASP A 327 -19.31 -8.25 0.64
C ASP A 327 -19.57 -8.13 -0.87
N THR A 328 -20.80 -7.82 -1.29
CA THR A 328 -21.16 -7.58 -2.69
C THR A 328 -20.67 -6.24 -3.23
N ALA A 329 -20.53 -6.16 -4.56
CA ALA A 329 -20.19 -4.91 -5.25
C ALA A 329 -21.29 -3.86 -5.09
N LEU A 330 -20.90 -2.58 -5.11
CA LEU A 330 -21.82 -1.45 -5.00
C LEU A 330 -21.65 -0.50 -6.17
N ASP A 331 -22.77 0.07 -6.63
CA ASP A 331 -22.82 1.12 -7.63
C ASP A 331 -23.60 2.29 -7.04
N LEU A 332 -22.88 3.34 -6.65
CA LEU A 332 -23.39 4.45 -5.84
C LEU A 332 -23.30 5.76 -6.61
N LYS A 333 -24.17 6.72 -6.29
CA LYS A 333 -23.98 8.09 -6.79
C LYS A 333 -22.85 8.77 -6.03
N ALA A 334 -21.92 9.38 -6.76
CA ALA A 334 -20.75 10.05 -6.18
C ALA A 334 -21.15 11.12 -5.14
N ARG A 335 -22.21 11.89 -5.44
CA ARG A 335 -22.77 12.93 -4.56
C ARG A 335 -23.26 12.39 -3.21
N ASP A 336 -23.73 11.13 -3.15
CA ASP A 336 -24.31 10.56 -1.92
C ASP A 336 -23.22 10.16 -0.92
N ILE A 337 -21.98 9.98 -1.40
CA ILE A 337 -20.81 9.66 -0.60
C ILE A 337 -19.77 10.79 -0.57
N GLY A 338 -20.10 11.98 -1.07
CA GLY A 338 -19.24 13.15 -0.99
C GLY A 338 -17.99 13.09 -1.89
N ILE A 339 -18.07 12.40 -3.02
CA ILE A 339 -17.01 12.35 -4.02
C ILE A 339 -17.27 13.41 -5.11
N GLY A 340 -16.31 14.31 -5.30
CA GLY A 340 -16.39 15.50 -6.13
C GLY A 340 -16.10 15.26 -7.62
N ILE A 341 -16.90 14.40 -8.25
CA ILE A 341 -16.95 14.28 -9.72
C ILE A 341 -18.25 14.89 -10.27
N HIS A 342 -18.60 14.67 -11.54
CA HIS A 342 -19.89 15.11 -12.09
C HIS A 342 -21.03 14.71 -11.14
N PRO A 343 -22.00 15.60 -10.81
CA PRO A 343 -23.05 15.31 -9.83
C PRO A 343 -23.94 14.09 -10.15
N GLY A 344 -24.08 13.76 -11.43
CA GLY A 344 -24.77 12.55 -11.90
C GLY A 344 -23.89 11.29 -11.91
N GLY A 345 -22.59 11.45 -11.65
CA GLY A 345 -21.53 10.45 -11.73
C GLY A 345 -21.71 9.28 -10.76
N ASN A 346 -21.15 8.14 -11.15
CA ASN A 346 -21.26 6.88 -10.41
C ASN A 346 -19.91 6.44 -9.83
N VAL A 347 -19.95 5.76 -8.69
CA VAL A 347 -18.80 5.13 -8.03
C VAL A 347 -19.10 3.64 -7.89
N TYR A 348 -18.37 2.82 -8.63
CA TYR A 348 -18.43 1.38 -8.52
C TYR A 348 -17.34 0.87 -7.57
N VAL A 349 -17.73 0.14 -6.54
CA VAL A 349 -16.81 -0.47 -5.57
C VAL A 349 -16.85 -1.97 -5.74
N LEU A 350 -15.68 -2.57 -5.94
CA LEU A 350 -15.56 -4.03 -6.15
C LEU A 350 -15.94 -4.82 -4.89
N PRO A 351 -16.37 -6.08 -5.04
CA PRO A 351 -16.78 -6.92 -3.91
C PRO A 351 -15.58 -7.34 -3.05
N CYS A 352 -15.82 -7.60 -1.77
CA CYS A 352 -14.84 -8.23 -0.87
C CYS A 352 -14.99 -9.75 -0.89
N ILE A 353 -13.87 -10.48 -0.77
CA ILE A 353 -13.88 -11.94 -0.67
C ILE A 353 -14.20 -12.40 0.76
N ALA A 354 -13.60 -11.74 1.77
CA ALA A 354 -13.82 -12.02 3.19
C ALA A 354 -13.31 -10.87 4.09
N GLY A 355 -13.50 -10.98 5.41
CA GLY A 355 -13.07 -9.98 6.40
C GLY A 355 -11.59 -9.58 6.36
N HIS A 356 -10.71 -10.47 5.86
CA HIS A 356 -9.28 -10.20 5.67
C HIS A 356 -8.83 -10.18 4.21
N VAL A 357 -9.72 -10.42 3.25
CA VAL A 357 -9.38 -10.50 1.81
C VAL A 357 -10.36 -9.61 1.05
N GLY A 358 -9.89 -8.45 0.61
CA GLY A 358 -10.75 -7.36 0.17
C GLY A 358 -11.00 -7.26 -1.32
N ALA A 359 -11.49 -6.09 -1.70
CA ALA A 359 -11.75 -5.71 -3.08
C ALA A 359 -10.47 -5.47 -3.88
N ASP A 360 -9.35 -5.21 -3.20
CA ASP A 360 -8.00 -5.22 -3.77
C ASP A 360 -7.60 -6.60 -4.30
N ALA A 361 -7.80 -7.66 -3.49
CA ALA A 361 -7.58 -9.03 -3.92
C ALA A 361 -8.56 -9.46 -5.04
N ALA A 362 -9.81 -8.97 -5.00
CA ALA A 362 -10.74 -9.17 -6.12
C ALA A 362 -10.24 -8.47 -7.41
N GLY A 363 -9.73 -7.24 -7.30
CA GLY A 363 -9.07 -6.53 -8.40
C GLY A 363 -7.86 -7.31 -8.95
N MET A 364 -7.05 -7.88 -8.05
CA MET A 364 -5.91 -8.74 -8.43
C MET A 364 -6.36 -10.00 -9.19
N VAL A 365 -7.43 -10.67 -8.75
CA VAL A 365 -8.02 -11.81 -9.48
C VAL A 365 -8.49 -11.40 -10.86
N LEU A 366 -9.13 -10.23 -10.98
CA LEU A 366 -9.59 -9.73 -12.26
C LEU A 366 -8.43 -9.35 -13.20
N ALA A 367 -7.33 -8.83 -12.65
CA ALA A 367 -6.16 -8.48 -13.44
C ALA A 367 -5.33 -9.70 -13.86
N GLU A 368 -5.18 -10.71 -12.99
CA GLU A 368 -4.30 -11.86 -13.25
C GLU A 368 -5.01 -13.10 -13.78
N GLU A 369 -6.35 -13.10 -13.75
CA GLU A 369 -7.25 -14.10 -14.31
C GLU A 369 -6.89 -15.58 -13.98
N PRO A 370 -6.47 -15.92 -12.74
CA PRO A 370 -6.09 -17.30 -12.42
C PRO A 370 -7.27 -18.27 -12.60
N HIS A 371 -8.51 -17.80 -12.46
CA HIS A 371 -9.73 -18.57 -12.68
C HIS A 371 -10.04 -18.87 -14.17
N LEU A 372 -9.23 -18.40 -15.11
CA LEU A 372 -9.34 -18.75 -16.53
C LEU A 372 -8.26 -19.73 -16.99
N LEU A 373 -7.25 -19.99 -16.15
CA LEU A 373 -6.08 -20.81 -16.46
C LEU A 373 -6.31 -22.29 -16.13
N ASP A 374 -5.68 -23.19 -16.90
CA ASP A 374 -5.61 -24.63 -16.56
C ASP A 374 -4.50 -24.94 -15.54
N GLU A 375 -3.45 -24.12 -15.54
CA GLU A 375 -2.27 -24.24 -14.68
C GLU A 375 -2.53 -23.76 -13.25
N ASN A 376 -1.80 -24.31 -12.28
CA ASN A 376 -1.87 -23.85 -10.90
C ASN A 376 -1.12 -22.52 -10.75
N SER A 377 -1.88 -21.43 -10.72
CA SER A 377 -1.35 -20.07 -10.61
C SER A 377 -1.44 -19.58 -9.17
N LEU A 378 -0.31 -19.12 -8.65
CA LEU A 378 -0.20 -18.41 -7.39
C LEU A 378 -0.06 -16.91 -7.66
N VAL A 379 -0.94 -16.11 -7.10
CA VAL A 379 -0.85 -14.65 -7.13
C VAL A 379 -0.72 -14.14 -5.70
N VAL A 380 0.31 -13.34 -5.44
CA VAL A 380 0.62 -12.83 -4.10
C VAL A 380 0.78 -11.32 -4.17
N ASP A 381 -0.08 -10.58 -3.49
CA ASP A 381 0.19 -9.17 -3.16
C ASP A 381 0.98 -9.15 -1.85
N VAL A 382 2.21 -8.63 -1.89
CA VAL A 382 3.08 -8.59 -0.71
C VAL A 382 3.06 -7.19 -0.11
N GLY A 383 2.38 -7.04 1.02
CA GLY A 383 2.45 -5.87 1.90
C GLY A 383 2.71 -6.26 3.36
N THR A 384 2.32 -5.38 4.27
CA THR A 384 2.28 -5.67 5.71
C THR A 384 1.41 -6.88 6.04
N ASN A 385 0.32 -7.06 5.29
CA ASN A 385 -0.35 -8.34 5.13
C ASN A 385 -0.12 -8.79 3.69
N ALA A 386 -0.13 -10.09 3.46
CA ALA A 386 -0.07 -10.63 2.11
C ALA A 386 -1.39 -11.29 1.73
N GLU A 387 -2.02 -10.79 0.68
CA GLU A 387 -3.18 -11.40 0.06
C GLU A 387 -2.69 -12.47 -0.93
N ILE A 388 -3.09 -13.71 -0.69
CA ILE A 388 -2.65 -14.88 -1.44
C ILE A 388 -3.87 -15.46 -2.15
N VAL A 389 -3.77 -15.62 -3.46
CA VAL A 389 -4.74 -16.35 -4.28
C VAL A 389 -4.03 -17.50 -4.95
N LEU A 390 -4.58 -18.71 -4.82
CA LEU A 390 -4.04 -19.91 -5.43
C LEU A 390 -5.14 -20.71 -6.11
N GLY A 391 -4.88 -21.12 -7.36
CA GLY A 391 -5.73 -22.09 -8.03
C GLY A 391 -5.71 -21.95 -9.54
N ASN A 392 -6.81 -22.35 -10.15
CA ASN A 392 -7.01 -22.43 -11.58
C ASN A 392 -8.51 -22.26 -11.92
N ARG A 393 -8.92 -22.60 -13.14
CA ARG A 393 -10.33 -22.53 -13.58
C ARG A 393 -11.30 -23.42 -12.84
N ASP A 394 -10.82 -24.52 -12.26
CA ASP A 394 -11.68 -25.49 -11.57
C ASP A 394 -11.93 -25.07 -10.12
N ARG A 395 -10.92 -24.50 -9.47
CA ARG A 395 -11.01 -24.11 -8.06
C ARG A 395 -10.03 -22.98 -7.74
N LEU A 396 -10.53 -21.96 -7.05
CA LEU A 396 -9.74 -20.82 -6.57
C LEU A 396 -9.87 -20.69 -5.06
N LEU A 397 -8.74 -20.55 -4.37
CA LEU A 397 -8.67 -20.37 -2.93
C LEU A 397 -7.98 -19.05 -2.62
N ALA A 398 -8.35 -18.43 -1.51
CA ALA A 398 -7.70 -17.21 -1.04
C ALA A 398 -7.50 -17.19 0.48
N CYS A 399 -6.44 -16.56 0.93
CA CYS A 399 -6.24 -16.20 2.33
C CYS A 399 -5.43 -14.92 2.46
N SER A 400 -5.46 -14.30 3.64
CA SER A 400 -4.51 -13.26 4.02
C SER A 400 -3.55 -13.81 5.07
N SER A 401 -2.27 -13.44 4.96
CA SER A 401 -1.23 -13.87 5.89
C SER A 401 -0.53 -12.66 6.53
N PRO A 402 -0.32 -12.66 7.86
CA PRO A 402 0.31 -11.55 8.58
C PRO A 402 1.84 -11.60 8.42
N THR A 403 2.34 -11.11 7.29
CA THR A 403 3.78 -11.02 6.98
C THR A 403 4.50 -9.99 7.85
N GLY A 404 3.79 -8.98 8.34
CA GLY A 404 4.39 -7.86 9.06
C GLY A 404 5.19 -6.94 8.13
N PRO A 405 5.67 -5.80 8.65
CA PRO A 405 6.19 -4.72 7.81
C PRO A 405 7.69 -4.86 7.48
N ALA A 406 8.30 -6.02 7.75
CA ALA A 406 9.74 -6.25 7.57
C ALA A 406 10.20 -6.04 6.13
N PHE A 407 9.40 -6.46 5.15
CA PHE A 407 9.65 -6.25 3.73
C PHE A 407 9.51 -4.79 3.30
N GLU A 408 8.84 -3.94 4.09
CA GLU A 408 8.75 -2.50 3.83
C GLU A 408 9.91 -1.71 4.47
N GLY A 409 10.89 -2.43 5.05
CA GLY A 409 12.03 -1.86 5.75
C GLY A 409 11.76 -1.46 7.20
N ALA A 410 10.53 -1.66 7.71
CA ALA A 410 10.23 -1.43 9.11
C ALA A 410 10.74 -2.59 9.98
N GLN A 411 11.07 -2.33 11.25
CA GLN A 411 11.61 -3.33 12.19
C GLN A 411 12.97 -3.94 11.77
N ILE A 412 13.61 -3.39 10.74
CA ILE A 412 14.97 -3.69 10.32
C ILE A 412 15.86 -2.52 10.77
N SER A 413 17.00 -2.83 11.40
CA SER A 413 17.84 -1.86 12.11
C SER A 413 18.35 -0.72 11.22
N ALA A 414 18.78 -1.05 10.01
CA ALA A 414 19.14 -0.10 8.96
C ALA A 414 18.09 -0.04 7.84
N GLY A 415 16.86 -0.49 8.11
CA GLY A 415 15.80 -0.58 7.13
C GLY A 415 15.14 0.77 6.86
N GLN A 416 14.74 0.98 5.60
CA GLN A 416 13.93 2.11 5.19
C GLN A 416 13.04 1.74 4.01
N ARG A 417 12.08 2.61 3.69
CA ARG A 417 11.29 2.48 2.46
C ARG A 417 12.18 2.70 1.24
N ALA A 418 11.71 2.22 0.08
CA ALA A 418 12.35 2.47 -1.20
C ALA A 418 12.38 3.99 -1.48
N SER A 419 13.56 4.59 -1.33
CA SER A 419 13.83 6.00 -1.60
C SER A 419 15.25 6.17 -2.08
N ARG A 420 15.55 7.30 -2.73
CA ARG A 420 16.89 7.60 -3.24
C ARG A 420 17.96 7.39 -2.14
N GLY A 421 19.04 6.67 -2.47
CA GLY A 421 20.11 6.33 -1.53
C GLY A 421 19.86 5.08 -0.68
N ALA A 422 18.70 4.43 -0.77
CA ALA A 422 18.47 3.13 -0.15
C ALA A 422 19.13 2.02 -0.98
N ILE A 423 19.83 1.08 -0.32
CA ILE A 423 20.38 -0.11 -0.95
C ILE A 423 19.25 -1.00 -1.44
N GLU A 424 19.25 -1.33 -2.73
CA GLU A 424 18.19 -2.13 -3.38
C GLU A 424 18.66 -3.44 -4.00
N ARG A 425 19.96 -3.56 -4.32
CA ARG A 425 20.59 -4.79 -4.82
C ARG A 425 21.85 -5.09 -4.05
N VAL A 426 22.13 -6.37 -3.79
CA VAL A 426 23.33 -6.81 -3.05
C VAL A 426 23.90 -8.09 -3.66
N ARG A 427 25.22 -8.18 -3.79
CA ARG A 427 25.96 -9.41 -4.14
C ARG A 427 27.10 -9.61 -3.16
N ILE A 428 27.34 -10.84 -2.71
CA ILE A 428 28.44 -11.16 -1.79
C ILE A 428 29.34 -12.20 -2.43
N ASP A 429 30.65 -11.92 -2.51
CA ASP A 429 31.61 -12.93 -2.98
C ASP A 429 31.75 -14.04 -1.92
N PRO A 430 31.47 -15.32 -2.26
CA PRO A 430 31.47 -16.41 -1.27
C PRO A 430 32.87 -16.75 -0.72
N ARG A 431 33.94 -16.32 -1.39
CA ARG A 431 35.33 -16.56 -0.98
C ARG A 431 35.82 -15.44 -0.07
N THR A 432 35.68 -14.18 -0.49
CA THR A 432 36.20 -13.02 0.26
C THR A 432 35.22 -12.50 1.30
N LEU A 433 33.91 -12.77 1.13
CA LEU A 433 32.80 -12.16 1.88
C LEU A 433 32.67 -10.65 1.69
N GLU A 434 33.32 -10.07 0.67
CA GLU A 434 33.14 -8.67 0.34
C GLU A 434 31.80 -8.46 -0.37
N PRO A 435 30.96 -7.52 0.12
CA PRO A 435 29.73 -7.15 -0.55
C PRO A 435 29.99 -6.11 -1.64
N ARG A 436 29.16 -6.14 -2.68
CA ARG A 436 28.88 -4.99 -3.54
C ARG A 436 27.38 -4.76 -3.62
N PHE A 437 26.97 -3.52 -3.75
CA PHE A 437 25.56 -3.14 -3.74
C PHE A 437 25.25 -1.98 -4.68
N SER A 438 23.99 -1.83 -5.07
CA SER A 438 23.48 -0.63 -5.75
C SER A 438 22.43 0.08 -4.90
N VAL A 439 22.26 1.38 -5.11
CA VAL A 439 21.27 2.20 -4.40
C VAL A 439 20.29 2.84 -5.36
N ILE A 440 19.06 3.05 -4.89
CA ILE A 440 18.01 3.70 -5.68
C ILE A 440 18.48 5.08 -6.12
N GLY A 441 18.40 5.34 -7.43
CA GLY A 441 18.81 6.59 -8.06
C GLY A 441 20.27 6.64 -8.51
N SER A 442 20.95 5.49 -8.56
CA SER A 442 22.25 5.29 -9.21
C SER A 442 22.24 3.98 -9.99
N ASP A 443 22.69 3.99 -11.25
CA ASP A 443 22.87 2.78 -12.06
C ASP A 443 24.22 2.07 -11.80
N LEU A 444 25.08 2.67 -10.96
CA LEU A 444 26.40 2.16 -10.62
C LEU A 444 26.36 1.25 -9.38
N TRP A 445 27.25 0.26 -9.34
CA TRP A 445 27.52 -0.56 -8.16
C TRP A 445 28.57 0.09 -7.27
N SER A 446 28.59 -0.28 -5.98
CA SER A 446 29.48 0.30 -4.96
C SER A 446 30.97 0.11 -5.23
N ASP A 447 31.34 -0.84 -6.09
CA ASP A 447 32.71 -1.10 -6.54
C ASP A 447 33.09 -0.35 -7.83
N ASP A 448 32.15 0.39 -8.45
CA ASP A 448 32.43 1.24 -9.61
C ASP A 448 33.12 2.55 -9.19
N PRO A 449 34.17 3.01 -9.91
CA PRO A 449 34.92 4.23 -9.55
C PRO A 449 34.09 5.52 -9.47
N GLY A 450 32.93 5.58 -10.15
CA GLY A 450 32.04 6.73 -10.16
C GLY A 450 30.94 6.70 -9.10
N PHE A 451 30.85 5.64 -8.28
CA PHE A 451 29.74 5.46 -7.35
C PHE A 451 29.68 6.54 -6.28
N GLU A 452 30.82 6.92 -5.70
CA GLU A 452 30.87 7.97 -4.67
C GLU A 452 30.39 9.33 -5.22
N GLU A 453 30.78 9.68 -6.45
CA GLU A 453 30.33 10.91 -7.11
C GLU A 453 28.83 10.84 -7.44
N ALA A 454 28.36 9.73 -8.00
CA ALA A 454 26.95 9.53 -8.35
C ALA A 454 26.02 9.57 -7.12
N THR A 455 26.53 9.13 -5.96
CA THR A 455 25.75 9.06 -4.71
C THR A 455 26.01 10.23 -3.76
N GLN A 456 26.92 11.16 -4.07
CA GLN A 456 27.31 12.26 -3.19
C GLN A 456 26.13 13.08 -2.64
N ALA A 457 25.10 13.30 -3.46
CA ALA A 457 23.93 14.09 -3.09
C ALA A 457 22.91 13.34 -2.21
N ALA A 458 22.76 12.03 -2.41
CA ALA A 458 21.77 11.22 -1.70
C ALA A 458 22.36 10.46 -0.50
N GLY A 459 23.63 10.10 -0.59
CA GLY A 459 24.31 9.19 0.34
C GLY A 459 23.78 7.74 0.24
N VAL A 460 24.42 6.86 1.01
CA VAL A 460 23.92 5.51 1.30
C VAL A 460 23.26 5.58 2.68
N THR A 461 21.94 5.48 2.73
CA THR A 461 21.15 5.88 3.91
C THR A 461 20.51 4.72 4.67
N GLY A 462 20.43 3.54 4.04
CA GLY A 462 19.83 2.36 4.64
C GLY A 462 19.58 1.28 3.58
N ILE A 463 18.79 0.27 3.95
CA ILE A 463 18.45 -0.89 3.12
C ILE A 463 16.94 -0.87 2.85
N CYS A 464 16.52 -0.93 1.59
CA CYS A 464 15.11 -1.09 1.27
C CYS A 464 14.70 -2.56 1.27
N GLY A 465 13.40 -2.82 1.07
CA GLY A 465 12.84 -4.16 1.10
C GLY A 465 13.47 -5.17 0.11
N SER A 466 13.76 -4.76 -1.13
CA SER A 466 14.46 -5.64 -2.09
C SER A 466 15.90 -5.89 -1.66
N GLY A 467 16.57 -4.85 -1.13
CA GLY A 467 17.94 -4.95 -0.61
C GLY A 467 18.05 -5.92 0.58
N ILE A 468 17.08 -5.92 1.50
CA ILE A 468 17.12 -6.82 2.67
C ILE A 468 16.83 -8.27 2.29
N ILE A 469 15.99 -8.52 1.28
CA ILE A 469 15.81 -9.86 0.71
C ILE A 469 17.11 -10.34 0.08
N GLU A 470 17.72 -9.54 -0.78
CA GLU A 470 18.94 -9.94 -1.49
C GLU A 470 20.12 -10.14 -0.54
N VAL A 471 20.34 -9.26 0.43
CA VAL A 471 21.47 -9.41 1.37
C VAL A 471 21.34 -10.68 2.22
N ILE A 472 20.15 -11.02 2.71
CA ILE A 472 19.97 -12.25 3.51
C ILE A 472 20.12 -13.49 2.64
N ALA A 473 19.57 -13.47 1.44
CA ALA A 473 19.73 -14.57 0.48
C ALA A 473 21.21 -14.75 0.09
N GLU A 474 21.95 -13.66 -0.18
CA GLU A 474 23.39 -13.70 -0.47
C GLU A 474 24.20 -14.14 0.76
N MET A 475 23.84 -13.71 1.97
CA MET A 475 24.47 -14.19 3.21
C MET A 475 24.30 -15.70 3.37
N TYR A 476 23.14 -16.26 2.97
CA TYR A 476 22.91 -17.69 2.98
C TYR A 476 23.76 -18.41 1.91
N LEU A 477 23.77 -17.89 0.68
CA LEU A 477 24.55 -18.47 -0.42
C LEU A 477 26.06 -18.43 -0.16
N ALA A 478 26.57 -17.37 0.47
CA ALA A 478 27.96 -17.22 0.87
C ALA A 478 28.34 -18.01 2.14
N GLY A 479 27.37 -18.65 2.80
CA GLY A 479 27.58 -19.39 4.05
C GLY A 479 27.81 -18.51 5.28
N ILE A 480 27.54 -17.21 5.19
CA ILE A 480 27.58 -16.27 6.34
C ILE A 480 26.51 -16.64 7.36
N ILE A 481 25.31 -17.00 6.88
CA ILE A 481 24.25 -17.58 7.72
C ILE A 481 24.01 -19.04 7.35
N ASN A 482 23.59 -19.84 8.33
CA ASN A 482 23.12 -21.21 8.08
C ASN A 482 21.62 -21.23 7.71
N GLY A 483 21.08 -22.44 7.48
CA GLY A 483 19.65 -22.62 7.21
C GLY A 483 18.74 -22.10 8.32
N ASP A 484 19.19 -22.03 9.57
CA ASP A 484 18.41 -21.45 10.69
C ASP A 484 18.51 -19.92 10.78
N GLY A 485 19.25 -19.28 9.86
CA GLY A 485 19.47 -17.84 9.81
C GLY A 485 20.49 -17.32 10.82
N VAL A 486 21.32 -18.17 11.41
CA VAL A 486 22.31 -17.77 12.42
C VAL A 486 23.60 -17.30 11.74
N VAL A 487 24.03 -16.07 12.04
CA VAL A 487 25.29 -15.47 11.57
C VAL A 487 26.48 -16.21 12.20
N ASP A 488 27.41 -16.68 11.37
CA ASP A 488 28.58 -17.44 11.82
C ASP A 488 29.72 -16.53 12.26
N GLY A 489 29.84 -16.36 13.58
CA GLY A 489 30.93 -15.62 14.18
C GLY A 489 32.33 -16.19 13.93
N SER A 490 32.46 -17.47 13.60
CA SER A 490 33.79 -18.04 13.29
C SER A 490 34.42 -17.42 12.04
N LEU A 491 33.60 -16.83 11.17
CA LEU A 491 34.05 -16.12 9.96
C LEU A 491 34.71 -14.77 10.25
N ALA A 492 34.63 -14.24 11.48
CA ALA A 492 35.34 -13.02 11.87
C ALA A 492 36.87 -13.15 11.78
N ALA A 493 37.40 -14.38 11.85
CA ALA A 493 38.82 -14.64 11.59
C ALA A 493 39.19 -14.53 10.10
N ARG A 494 38.21 -14.53 9.20
CA ARG A 494 38.38 -14.49 7.74
C ARG A 494 37.99 -13.15 7.12
N SER A 495 37.04 -12.44 7.71
CA SER A 495 36.52 -11.17 7.18
C SER A 495 36.17 -10.21 8.31
N GLU A 496 36.65 -8.97 8.17
CA GLU A 496 36.32 -7.86 9.08
C GLU A 496 34.85 -7.44 8.99
N ARG A 497 34.13 -7.91 7.96
CA ARG A 497 32.69 -7.67 7.80
C ARG A 497 31.84 -8.40 8.84
N ILE A 498 32.39 -9.38 9.56
CA ILE A 498 31.67 -10.14 10.59
C ILE A 498 31.99 -9.53 11.95
N VAL A 499 31.02 -8.80 12.50
CA VAL A 499 31.22 -7.96 13.69
C VAL A 499 30.47 -8.55 14.88
N ALA A 500 31.13 -8.61 16.04
CA ALA A 500 30.49 -9.08 17.27
C ALA A 500 29.44 -8.07 17.74
N ASP A 501 28.23 -8.56 18.04
CA ASP A 501 27.10 -7.77 18.52
C ASP A 501 26.51 -8.44 19.76
N GLY A 502 27.06 -8.09 20.93
CA GLY A 502 26.71 -8.70 22.20
C GLY A 502 26.99 -10.21 22.24
N ARG A 503 25.92 -11.01 22.23
CA ARG A 503 25.99 -12.50 22.22
C ARG A 503 25.82 -13.09 20.82
N THR A 504 25.63 -12.23 19.82
CA THR A 504 25.36 -12.56 18.43
C THR A 504 26.41 -11.91 17.53
N TRP A 505 26.24 -12.06 16.22
CA TRP A 505 27.10 -11.50 15.20
C TRP A 505 26.26 -10.79 14.14
N SER A 506 26.84 -9.77 13.53
CA SER A 506 26.22 -8.93 12.51
C SER A 506 27.13 -8.87 11.28
N PHE A 507 26.53 -8.65 10.11
CA PHE A 507 27.27 -8.47 8.85
C PHE A 507 27.31 -6.98 8.48
N LEU A 508 28.50 -6.42 8.33
CA LEU A 508 28.74 -5.05 7.91
C LEU A 508 28.61 -4.95 6.38
N LEU A 509 27.48 -4.43 5.91
CA LEU A 509 27.20 -4.29 4.49
C LEU A 509 27.90 -3.05 3.90
N HIS A 510 27.90 -1.93 4.63
CA HIS A 510 28.54 -0.69 4.20
C HIS A 510 29.15 0.05 5.40
N ASP A 511 30.37 0.53 5.22
CA ASP A 511 31.12 1.31 6.21
C ASP A 511 31.39 2.71 5.65
N GLY A 512 30.38 3.58 5.75
CA GLY A 512 30.44 4.97 5.30
C GLY A 512 30.09 5.94 6.41
N ALA A 513 29.61 7.13 6.04
CA ALA A 513 29.15 8.14 7.01
C ALA A 513 28.07 7.60 7.97
N GLN A 514 27.25 6.69 7.47
CA GLN A 514 26.37 5.84 8.25
C GLN A 514 26.82 4.38 8.06
N GLN A 515 27.09 3.69 9.16
CA GLN A 515 27.34 2.25 9.12
C GLN A 515 26.02 1.50 8.89
N ILE A 516 26.04 0.57 7.94
CA ILE A 516 24.89 -0.28 7.62
C ILE A 516 25.25 -1.71 7.98
N LEU A 517 24.64 -2.19 9.07
CA LEU A 517 24.77 -3.54 9.59
C LEU A 517 23.48 -4.32 9.33
N VAL A 518 23.62 -5.59 8.97
CA VAL A 518 22.55 -6.58 9.00
C VAL A 518 22.72 -7.41 10.26
N THR A 519 21.85 -7.19 11.24
CA THR A 519 21.93 -7.82 12.55
C THR A 519 21.26 -9.20 12.58
N GLN A 520 21.58 -9.99 13.59
CA GLN A 520 20.88 -11.26 13.83
C GLN A 520 19.36 -11.08 14.03
N ASN A 521 18.94 -9.96 14.62
CA ASN A 521 17.52 -9.64 14.77
C ASN A 521 16.86 -9.31 13.43
N ASP A 522 17.55 -8.59 12.53
CA ASP A 522 17.04 -8.28 11.19
C ASP A 522 16.79 -9.58 10.40
N VAL A 523 17.74 -10.52 10.44
CA VAL A 523 17.56 -11.86 9.85
C VAL A 523 16.33 -12.54 10.43
N ARG A 524 16.13 -12.47 11.75
CA ARG A 524 14.97 -13.08 12.42
C ARG A 524 13.64 -12.45 11.98
N GLN A 525 13.57 -11.12 11.83
CA GLN A 525 12.35 -10.45 11.37
C GLN A 525 11.97 -10.88 9.96
N ILE A 526 12.95 -10.99 9.07
CA ILE A 526 12.70 -11.48 7.70
C ILE A 526 12.30 -12.95 7.69
N GLN A 527 12.90 -13.79 8.53
CA GLN A 527 12.47 -15.19 8.68
C GLN A 527 11.01 -15.30 9.14
N LEU A 528 10.58 -14.49 10.12
CA LEU A 528 9.19 -14.49 10.58
C LEU A 528 8.23 -14.08 9.45
N ALA A 529 8.57 -13.00 8.73
CA ALA A 529 7.75 -12.47 7.64
C ALA A 529 7.62 -13.47 6.49
N LYS A 530 8.74 -14.05 6.03
CA LYS A 530 8.75 -15.01 4.93
C LYS A 530 8.09 -16.33 5.33
N ALA A 531 8.24 -16.77 6.58
CA ALA A 531 7.59 -17.97 7.08
C ALA A 531 6.07 -17.83 7.14
N ALA A 532 5.55 -16.66 7.52
CA ALA A 532 4.11 -16.38 7.50
C ALA A 532 3.55 -16.47 6.07
N LEU A 533 4.21 -15.84 5.09
CA LEU A 533 3.77 -15.91 3.70
C LEU A 533 3.76 -17.36 3.20
N TYR A 534 4.88 -18.05 3.36
CA TYR A 534 5.04 -19.44 2.90
C TYR A 534 4.03 -20.38 3.56
N ALA A 535 3.77 -20.22 4.86
CA ALA A 535 2.77 -21.01 5.58
C ALA A 535 1.35 -20.81 5.02
N GLY A 536 0.99 -19.57 4.66
CA GLY A 536 -0.27 -19.28 3.97
C GLY A 536 -0.35 -19.98 2.62
N ILE A 537 0.70 -19.91 1.81
CA ILE A 537 0.77 -20.58 0.50
C ILE A 537 0.64 -22.10 0.66
N ARG A 538 1.40 -22.71 1.58
CA ARG A 538 1.36 -24.15 1.86
C ARG A 538 -0.02 -24.61 2.33
N LEU A 539 -0.68 -23.81 3.16
CA LEU A 539 -2.04 -24.09 3.62
C LEU A 539 -3.02 -24.14 2.44
N LEU A 540 -2.93 -23.19 1.50
CA LEU A 540 -3.74 -23.22 0.30
C LEU A 540 -3.40 -24.42 -0.60
N GLN A 541 -2.12 -24.76 -0.79
CA GLN A 541 -1.70 -25.93 -1.57
C GLN A 541 -2.29 -27.22 -1.01
N ASP A 542 -2.16 -27.43 0.30
CA ASP A 542 -2.68 -28.61 0.98
C ASP A 542 -4.22 -28.67 0.92
N ARG A 543 -4.91 -27.52 1.00
CA ARG A 543 -6.37 -27.45 0.88
C ARG A 543 -6.86 -27.68 -0.56
N ALA A 544 -6.10 -27.20 -1.54
CA ALA A 544 -6.32 -27.42 -2.96
C ALA A 544 -6.02 -28.87 -3.38
N GLY A 545 -5.13 -29.56 -2.65
CA GLY A 545 -4.65 -30.89 -2.99
C GLY A 545 -3.61 -30.85 -4.10
N ILE A 546 -2.84 -29.76 -4.21
CA ILE A 546 -1.82 -29.58 -5.25
C ILE A 546 -0.43 -29.57 -4.64
N GLU A 547 0.51 -30.25 -5.29
CA GLU A 547 1.90 -30.31 -4.86
C GLU A 547 2.78 -29.26 -5.55
N ARG A 548 2.46 -28.91 -6.79
CA ARG A 548 3.25 -28.03 -7.66
C ARG A 548 2.49 -26.77 -8.03
N ILE A 549 3.22 -25.67 -8.06
CA ILE A 549 2.78 -24.38 -8.58
C ILE A 549 3.49 -24.15 -9.91
N ASP A 550 2.73 -23.90 -10.97
CA ASP A 550 3.22 -23.81 -12.35
C ASP A 550 3.53 -22.37 -12.77
N ARG A 551 2.96 -21.39 -12.06
CA ARG A 551 3.13 -19.96 -12.29
C ARG A 551 2.99 -19.17 -10.99
N ILE A 552 3.84 -18.18 -10.80
CA ILE A 552 3.80 -17.28 -9.65
C ILE A 552 3.79 -15.83 -10.15
N ARG A 553 2.91 -15.00 -9.56
CA ARG A 553 2.79 -13.57 -9.85
C ARG A 553 2.89 -12.76 -8.58
N PHE A 554 3.87 -11.86 -8.52
CA PHE A 554 4.03 -10.91 -7.43
C PHE A 554 3.32 -9.60 -7.74
N ALA A 555 2.20 -9.36 -7.08
CA ALA A 555 1.50 -8.09 -7.11
C ALA A 555 2.03 -7.14 -6.01
N GLY A 556 1.60 -5.89 -6.13
CA GLY A 556 1.91 -4.83 -5.17
C GLY A 556 3.17 -4.04 -5.52
N ALA A 557 3.32 -2.89 -4.86
CA ALA A 557 4.48 -2.02 -5.04
C ALA A 557 5.78 -2.74 -4.63
N PHE A 558 5.72 -3.62 -3.63
CA PHE A 558 6.87 -4.42 -3.23
C PHE A 558 7.24 -5.46 -4.29
N GLY A 559 6.26 -6.22 -4.79
CA GLY A 559 6.45 -7.28 -5.79
C GLY A 559 7.19 -6.83 -7.06
N SER A 560 7.03 -5.56 -7.44
CA SER A 560 7.64 -4.99 -8.65
C SER A 560 9.18 -4.91 -8.63
N HIS A 561 9.79 -4.96 -7.46
CA HIS A 561 11.24 -4.78 -7.30
C HIS A 561 11.96 -6.03 -6.79
N ILE A 562 11.22 -7.10 -6.48
CA ILE A 562 11.78 -8.37 -6.00
C ILE A 562 12.37 -9.14 -7.18
N ASP A 563 13.60 -9.61 -7.03
CA ASP A 563 14.18 -10.58 -7.96
C ASP A 563 13.65 -12.00 -7.60
N PRO A 564 12.97 -12.69 -8.54
CA PRO A 564 12.40 -14.01 -8.30
C PRO A 564 13.37 -15.05 -7.74
N LYS A 565 14.63 -15.01 -8.18
CA LYS A 565 15.66 -15.95 -7.73
C LYS A 565 15.89 -15.76 -6.23
N TYR A 566 16.09 -14.53 -5.78
CA TYR A 566 16.38 -14.25 -4.38
C TYR A 566 15.16 -14.45 -3.47
N ALA A 567 13.95 -14.18 -3.96
CA ALA A 567 12.72 -14.54 -3.25
C ALA A 567 12.65 -16.06 -2.99
N MET A 568 12.99 -16.86 -3.99
CA MET A 568 12.98 -18.31 -3.89
C MET A 568 14.13 -18.86 -3.02
N VAL A 569 15.34 -18.27 -3.10
CA VAL A 569 16.47 -18.59 -2.20
C VAL A 569 16.09 -18.34 -0.74
N LEU A 570 15.45 -17.22 -0.45
CA LEU A 570 14.98 -16.91 0.89
C LEU A 570 13.88 -17.89 1.35
N GLY A 571 13.18 -18.53 0.41
CA GLY A 571 11.97 -19.31 0.64
C GLY A 571 10.77 -18.43 0.98
N LEU A 572 10.70 -17.24 0.35
CA LEU A 572 9.53 -16.37 0.39
C LEU A 572 8.37 -17.00 -0.39
N ILE A 573 8.70 -17.67 -1.49
CA ILE A 573 7.78 -18.42 -2.36
C ILE A 573 8.21 -19.88 -2.49
N PRO A 574 7.28 -20.80 -2.81
CA PRO A 574 7.62 -22.17 -3.13
C PRO A 574 8.43 -22.27 -4.43
N ASP A 575 8.99 -23.46 -4.63
CA ASP A 575 9.75 -23.79 -5.82
C ASP A 575 8.87 -23.73 -7.08
N CYS A 576 9.38 -23.02 -8.09
CA CYS A 576 8.75 -22.87 -9.39
C CYS A 576 9.86 -22.66 -10.43
N ASP A 577 9.56 -22.88 -11.71
CA ASP A 577 10.47 -22.45 -12.77
C ASP A 577 10.62 -20.91 -12.70
N LEU A 578 11.84 -20.40 -12.55
CA LEU A 578 12.09 -18.96 -12.43
C LEU A 578 11.57 -18.16 -13.63
N ASN A 579 11.49 -18.77 -14.82
CA ASN A 579 10.92 -18.12 -16.01
C ASN A 579 9.39 -17.98 -15.93
N ARG A 580 8.76 -18.55 -14.91
CA ARG A 580 7.33 -18.56 -14.65
C ARG A 580 6.97 -17.78 -13.38
N VAL A 581 7.93 -17.04 -12.84
CA VAL A 581 7.77 -16.15 -11.69
C VAL A 581 7.95 -14.72 -12.18
N GLU A 582 6.87 -13.96 -12.20
CA GLU A 582 6.83 -12.63 -12.81
C GLU A 582 6.23 -11.59 -11.85
N SER A 583 6.58 -10.32 -12.05
CA SER A 583 5.88 -9.21 -11.41
C SER A 583 4.52 -8.98 -12.11
N ALA A 584 3.52 -8.60 -11.33
CA ALA A 584 2.20 -8.16 -11.77
C ALA A 584 1.95 -6.66 -11.52
N GLY A 585 2.95 -5.93 -11.03
CA GLY A 585 2.81 -4.51 -10.75
C GLY A 585 1.68 -4.21 -9.74
N ASN A 586 0.97 -3.10 -9.96
CA ASN A 586 -0.23 -2.77 -9.18
C ASN A 586 -1.48 -3.54 -9.67
N ALA A 587 -1.52 -4.85 -9.43
CA ALA A 587 -2.61 -5.70 -9.90
C ALA A 587 -4.01 -5.26 -9.41
N ALA A 588 -4.13 -4.77 -8.16
CA ALA A 588 -5.38 -4.22 -7.65
C ALA A 588 -5.85 -3.00 -8.46
N GLY A 589 -4.95 -2.03 -8.71
CA GLY A 589 -5.25 -0.87 -9.54
C GLY A 589 -5.53 -1.21 -11.00
N MET A 590 -4.87 -2.23 -11.56
CA MET A 590 -5.19 -2.78 -12.88
C MET A 590 -6.60 -3.39 -12.90
N GLY A 591 -7.00 -4.13 -11.86
CA GLY A 591 -8.36 -4.63 -11.70
C GLY A 591 -9.40 -3.53 -11.63
N ALA A 592 -9.11 -2.44 -10.92
CA ALA A 592 -9.97 -1.25 -10.92
C ALA A 592 -10.09 -0.65 -12.33
N LEU A 593 -8.99 -0.52 -13.07
CA LEU A 593 -8.98 -0.03 -14.44
C LEU A 593 -9.79 -0.92 -15.40
N ILE A 594 -9.63 -2.24 -15.31
CA ILE A 594 -10.41 -3.21 -16.08
C ILE A 594 -11.91 -3.06 -15.75
N ALA A 595 -12.27 -2.97 -14.47
CA ALA A 595 -13.66 -2.75 -14.06
C ALA A 595 -14.22 -1.41 -14.55
N LEU A 596 -13.40 -0.36 -14.65
CA LEU A 596 -13.83 0.95 -15.16
C LEU A 596 -14.16 0.88 -16.65
N LEU A 597 -13.30 0.20 -17.41
CA LEU A 597 -13.33 0.19 -18.86
C LEU A 597 -14.15 -0.95 -19.47
N HIS A 598 -14.47 -2.01 -18.72
CA HIS A 598 -15.14 -3.20 -19.21
C HIS A 598 -16.24 -3.67 -18.23
N VAL A 599 -17.49 -3.29 -18.48
CA VAL A 599 -18.64 -3.68 -17.64
C VAL A 599 -18.82 -5.20 -17.52
N PRO A 600 -18.63 -6.02 -18.58
CA PRO A 600 -18.70 -7.47 -18.42
C PRO A 600 -17.72 -8.03 -17.39
N ALA A 601 -16.56 -7.41 -17.21
CA ALA A 601 -15.58 -7.80 -16.19
C ALA A 601 -16.10 -7.55 -14.76
N ARG A 602 -17.00 -6.57 -14.54
CA ARG A 602 -17.67 -6.38 -13.23
C ARG A 602 -18.51 -7.60 -12.86
N ALA A 603 -19.34 -8.05 -13.79
CA ALA A 603 -20.17 -9.24 -13.59
C ALA A 603 -19.32 -10.51 -13.41
N GLU A 604 -18.20 -10.60 -14.13
CA GLU A 604 -17.24 -11.69 -13.99
C GLU A 604 -16.63 -11.74 -12.58
N ILE A 605 -16.06 -10.63 -12.09
CA ILE A 605 -15.43 -10.64 -10.77
C ILE A 605 -16.44 -10.84 -9.65
N GLU A 606 -17.64 -10.28 -9.77
CA GLU A 606 -18.75 -10.53 -8.84
C GLU A 606 -19.14 -12.01 -8.76
N ALA A 607 -19.12 -12.72 -9.89
CA ALA A 607 -19.38 -14.15 -9.94
C ALA A 607 -18.19 -14.98 -9.44
N ALA A 608 -16.96 -14.57 -9.77
CA ALA A 608 -15.74 -15.25 -9.38
C ALA A 608 -15.55 -15.23 -7.87
N VAL A 609 -15.67 -14.06 -7.23
CA VAL A 609 -15.50 -13.89 -5.76
C VAL A 609 -16.40 -14.83 -4.96
N ARG A 610 -17.64 -15.06 -5.41
CA ARG A 610 -18.58 -16.00 -4.75
C ARG A 610 -18.14 -17.46 -4.79
N LYS A 611 -17.25 -17.82 -5.72
CA LYS A 611 -16.72 -19.17 -5.87
C LYS A 611 -15.36 -19.34 -5.20
N ILE A 612 -14.72 -18.25 -4.78
CA ILE A 612 -13.43 -18.31 -4.10
C ILE A 612 -13.63 -18.91 -2.72
N GLU A 613 -12.91 -20.00 -2.45
CA GLU A 613 -12.89 -20.60 -1.13
C GLU A 613 -11.90 -19.85 -0.24
N LYS A 614 -12.42 -19.09 0.72
CA LYS A 614 -11.59 -18.39 1.69
C LYS A 614 -11.14 -19.30 2.83
N ILE A 615 -9.85 -19.26 3.12
CA ILE A 615 -9.22 -19.94 4.25
C ILE A 615 -8.79 -18.91 5.29
N GLU A 616 -9.20 -19.11 6.56
CA GLU A 616 -8.84 -18.23 7.67
C GLU A 616 -7.61 -18.75 8.39
N THR A 617 -6.44 -18.19 8.08
CA THR A 617 -5.15 -18.65 8.61
C THR A 617 -5.12 -18.67 10.15
N ALA A 618 -5.84 -17.76 10.81
CA ALA A 618 -5.87 -17.64 12.28
C ALA A 618 -6.49 -18.85 13.01
N VAL A 619 -7.35 -19.64 12.34
CA VAL A 619 -8.04 -20.79 12.97
C VAL A 619 -7.54 -22.13 12.43
N GLU A 620 -6.57 -22.11 11.52
CA GLU A 620 -6.12 -23.29 10.80
C GLU A 620 -5.02 -24.02 11.57
N PRO A 621 -5.27 -25.25 12.06
CA PRO A 621 -4.37 -25.92 13.00
C PRO A 621 -2.96 -26.18 12.43
N LYS A 622 -2.86 -26.35 11.11
CA LYS A 622 -1.59 -26.62 10.42
C LYS A 622 -0.75 -25.38 10.13
N PHE A 623 -1.31 -24.17 10.25
CA PHE A 623 -0.58 -22.94 9.93
C PHE A 623 0.71 -22.83 10.75
N GLN A 624 0.64 -23.10 12.05
CA GLN A 624 1.80 -23.06 12.93
C GLN A 624 2.88 -24.09 12.56
N GLU A 625 2.48 -25.27 12.08
CA GLU A 625 3.44 -26.28 11.61
C GLU A 625 4.19 -25.80 10.37
N TYR A 626 3.47 -25.36 9.34
CA TYR A 626 4.08 -24.83 8.13
C TYR A 626 4.95 -23.60 8.42
N PHE A 627 4.51 -22.73 9.32
CA PHE A 627 5.28 -21.57 9.75
C PHE A 627 6.63 -21.98 10.33
N VAL A 628 6.67 -22.96 11.24
CA VAL A 628 7.91 -23.43 11.87
C VAL A 628 8.84 -24.06 10.84
N ASP A 629 8.33 -24.87 9.91
CA ASP A 629 9.14 -25.46 8.85
C ASP A 629 9.68 -24.39 7.88
N ALA A 630 8.90 -23.34 7.64
CA ALA A 630 9.27 -22.22 6.77
C ALA A 630 10.22 -21.20 7.40
N MET A 631 10.55 -21.31 8.69
CA MET A 631 11.58 -20.45 9.30
C MET A 631 12.98 -20.71 8.73
N ALA A 632 13.27 -21.94 8.29
CA ALA A 632 14.57 -22.29 7.71
C ALA A 632 14.72 -21.74 6.28
N ILE A 633 15.94 -21.46 5.81
CA ILE A 633 16.22 -20.91 4.47
C ILE A 633 16.79 -22.02 3.54
N PRO A 634 16.18 -22.28 2.35
CA PRO A 634 14.87 -21.74 1.90
C PRO A 634 13.70 -22.34 2.69
N HIS A 635 13.80 -23.59 3.11
CA HIS A 635 12.76 -24.28 3.90
C HIS A 635 13.35 -25.52 4.57
N LYS A 636 12.69 -26.03 5.63
CA LYS A 636 13.18 -27.20 6.38
C LYS A 636 12.91 -28.54 5.67
N ARG A 637 11.78 -28.67 4.98
CA ARG A 637 11.29 -29.93 4.38
C ARG A 637 11.29 -29.90 2.84
N ASP A 638 10.64 -28.91 2.25
CA ASP A 638 10.56 -28.70 0.79
C ASP A 638 11.95 -28.63 0.13
N ALA A 639 12.07 -29.28 -1.03
CA ALA A 639 13.38 -29.62 -1.63
C ALA A 639 13.93 -28.58 -2.61
N PHE A 640 13.08 -27.72 -3.19
CA PHE A 640 13.43 -26.68 -4.17
C PHE A 640 14.26 -27.16 -5.39
N PRO A 641 13.81 -28.20 -6.13
CA PRO A 641 14.55 -28.74 -7.27
C PRO A 641 14.76 -27.73 -8.41
N HIS A 642 13.79 -26.86 -8.73
CA HIS A 642 13.96 -25.86 -9.78
C HIS A 642 15.02 -24.83 -9.38
N LEU A 643 14.98 -24.32 -8.14
CA LEU A 643 16.00 -23.41 -7.63
C LEU A 643 17.40 -24.04 -7.67
N PHE A 644 17.58 -25.23 -7.09
CA PHE A 644 18.91 -25.86 -7.02
C PHE A 644 19.38 -26.50 -8.34
N SER A 645 18.58 -26.38 -9.41
CA SER A 645 19.05 -26.66 -10.76
C SER A 645 19.81 -25.48 -11.39
N VAL A 646 19.60 -24.26 -10.87
CA VAL A 646 20.21 -23.02 -11.39
C VAL A 646 21.26 -22.40 -10.46
N ILE A 647 21.26 -22.77 -9.17
CA ILE A 647 22.25 -22.33 -8.19
C ILE A 647 22.79 -23.49 -7.35
N ASP A 648 24.00 -23.32 -6.83
CA ASP A 648 24.60 -24.29 -5.90
C ASP A 648 23.98 -24.18 -4.51
N ARG A 649 23.60 -25.33 -3.94
CA ARG A 649 23.10 -25.40 -2.56
C ARG A 649 24.27 -25.24 -1.58
N PRO A 650 24.19 -24.34 -0.59
CA PRO A 650 25.21 -24.24 0.46
C PRO A 650 25.38 -25.55 1.22
N ALA A 651 26.63 -25.89 1.56
CA ALA A 651 26.93 -27.09 2.31
C ALA A 651 26.25 -27.09 3.68
N ALA A 652 25.57 -28.18 4.03
CA ALA A 652 24.98 -28.34 5.35
C ALA A 652 26.09 -28.33 6.41
N ARG A 653 25.97 -27.46 7.43
CA ARG A 653 26.87 -27.52 8.58
C ARG A 653 26.56 -28.79 9.38
N PRO A 654 27.59 -29.52 9.85
CA PRO A 654 27.37 -30.53 10.88
C PRO A 654 26.77 -29.82 12.10
N GLU A 655 25.67 -30.36 12.65
CA GLU A 655 25.10 -29.87 13.90
C GLU A 655 26.23 -29.79 14.94
N SER A 656 26.45 -28.60 15.50
CA SER A 656 27.34 -28.46 16.63
C SER A 656 26.74 -29.32 17.75
N ALA A 657 27.48 -30.35 18.16
CA ALA A 657 27.07 -31.23 19.25
C ALA A 657 26.69 -30.36 20.45
N ASP A 658 25.39 -30.26 20.70
CA ASP A 658 24.86 -29.56 21.87
C ASP A 658 25.56 -30.18 23.07
N THR A 659 26.35 -29.37 23.78
CA THR A 659 26.97 -29.78 25.03
C THR A 659 25.87 -29.77 26.08
N GLY A 660 24.98 -30.76 25.96
CA GLY A 660 23.92 -31.09 26.87
C GLY A 660 24.52 -31.34 28.24
N ARG A 661 24.66 -30.26 29.00
CA ARG A 661 25.01 -30.28 30.42
C ARG A 661 23.81 -30.89 31.12
N ARG A 662 23.80 -32.23 31.15
CA ARG A 662 22.87 -33.10 31.87
C ARG A 662 22.59 -32.48 33.23
N ARG A 663 21.42 -31.85 33.37
CA ARG A 663 20.89 -31.38 34.65
C ARG A 663 20.68 -32.63 35.51
N ARG A 664 21.65 -32.94 36.36
CA ARG A 664 21.54 -33.95 37.42
C ARG A 664 20.33 -33.56 38.28
N ARG A 665 19.20 -34.27 38.11
CA ARG A 665 18.12 -34.31 39.09
C ARG A 665 18.72 -34.79 40.40
N ARG A 666 18.81 -33.90 41.40
CA ARG A 666 18.97 -34.30 42.81
C ARG A 666 17.73 -35.09 43.20
N ALA A 667 17.89 -36.39 43.40
CA ALA A 667 16.92 -37.21 44.11
C ALA A 667 16.76 -36.63 45.52
N GLY A 668 15.53 -36.30 45.89
CA GLY A 668 15.18 -35.93 47.27
C GLY A 668 15.38 -37.15 48.16
N SER A 669 16.29 -37.02 49.13
CA SER A 669 16.40 -37.94 50.25
C SER A 669 15.22 -37.72 51.18
N ALA A 670 14.47 -38.79 51.39
CA ALA A 670 13.54 -38.95 52.50
C ALA A 670 14.27 -38.88 53.85
N GLY A 671 13.54 -38.41 54.86
CA GLY A 671 13.93 -38.35 56.28
C GLY A 671 13.65 -36.96 56.83
N GLY A 672 12.72 -36.70 57.75
CA GLY A 672 11.99 -37.56 58.67
C GLY A 672 12.00 -36.90 60.05
N LYS A 673 10.83 -36.91 60.69
CA LYS A 673 10.54 -36.80 62.13
C LYS A 673 10.01 -35.47 62.69
N SER A 674 8.88 -35.69 63.38
CA SER A 674 8.27 -34.98 64.51
C SER A 674 7.34 -33.83 64.17
#